data_AF-A0A2K9P1R4-F1
#
_entry.id   AF-A0A2K9P1R4-F1
#
_cell.length_a   1.000
_cell.length_b   1.000
_cell.length_c   1.000
_cell.angle_alpha   90.00
_cell.angle_beta   90.00
_cell.angle_gamma   90.00
#
_symmetry.space_group_name_H-M   'P 1'
#
loop_
_entity.id
_entity.type
_entity.pdbx_description
1 polymer ?
#
loop_
_entity_poly.entity_id
_entity_poly.type
_entity_poly.pdbx_seq_one_letter_code
_entity_poly.pdbx_strand_id
1 'polypeptide(L)'
;MDSGAAGRCAEKLVRDEILYKKPLGGGKTQYSALVNAGDMAAIEKFKEEVKKKTTSTLVNEGQVSEAVTLGGALKLRYEMRYVSSSDFDSTIKLLRNQESNYINKIVAVVSFAKDDSESVVLGKKIKNALKDGSYKMIFVDASTTPLGKDGYEQYCENMAQAMYHQGKDNNLARQYETNAKEALKKWKNRISGGEFIVYTSEKQDGERATTIEMLYSTLSDINKTKYKNCLEGTYNVTDNMYMPSSLKQGVACGVKQEVQGTFKSANPATKLENALGEAWKYEGKYWVDKPHLLISKIKISVEKIIKDAFDNGGRISIARIYDELKAEPFGFMPCNLSAFVLGFVLKEYVDGTFSWSDGLTNDVLSINKLQEMVDEIIKLQITPNPRYKDKYIVAMTEDEKAFNEATSIAFEISKSLCTSIEQTRERIRSKMKEYTFPIWTIKSIISDVETQTNKDILIKILDYYCGIANSNNMGAGSTSDNDIAYAIGKLCIENKEAANDLKILLNKEKCTEGMKAYLKEFDNGELITLAEKAGDSGQYINILRKKFDADAANWVWNVETAQQKIREVILEYKIIVESNKVISKSTTFENTVREWCDKCQYIRISYPAAKNYLDGFSAFLEVLYNVKKSGVILDSQKQKFYDLLIANADNFRTLYGNQIDLFKKVCEFYLEGFTDEEIKEIYNTIPTGSFTKDKTEYTNIINNKVEEYKRNSKSAKLKKIWKEKTNTDTPREWSKKYKMPILCMVEDKEIQIAKAAFGAVNKAHPDEASIDKAIAYFSTATFFTKLDDENARNKAFVDSIIKNYDVMLTNLDEVKQYLDSRITADAYDWFGLPEVEKKLRQMAEAKYNQGGCDKALEKIDNMILEDVKRYLKDLIKDDMIVGMAIIKDN
;
A
#
# COMPACT_ATOMS: atom_id res chain seq x y z
N MET A 1 -53.26 13.30 -88.85
CA MET A 1 -53.50 14.76 -88.94
C MET A 1 -53.06 15.19 -90.31
N ASP A 2 -53.95 15.94 -90.97
CA ASP A 2 -53.85 16.36 -92.36
C ASP A 2 -52.51 16.98 -92.72
N SER A 3 -52.02 16.58 -93.89
CA SER A 3 -50.95 17.21 -94.67
C SER A 3 -51.37 18.58 -95.22
N GLY A 4 -51.93 19.44 -94.37
CA GLY A 4 -52.30 20.82 -94.66
C GLY A 4 -51.12 21.78 -94.52
N ALA A 5 -51.26 22.99 -95.08
CA ALA A 5 -50.24 24.05 -95.08
C ALA A 5 -49.67 24.37 -93.68
N ALA A 6 -50.48 24.21 -92.61
CA ALA A 6 -50.06 24.41 -91.23
C ALA A 6 -48.95 23.45 -90.78
N GLY A 7 -49.02 22.16 -91.13
CA GLY A 7 -47.97 21.19 -90.81
C GLY A 7 -46.65 21.49 -91.53
N ARG A 8 -46.72 21.92 -92.80
CA ARG A 8 -45.53 22.35 -93.56
C ARG A 8 -44.90 23.63 -93.02
N CYS A 9 -45.71 24.60 -92.58
CA CYS A 9 -45.21 25.79 -91.90
C CYS A 9 -44.55 25.44 -90.57
N ALA A 10 -45.16 24.57 -89.76
CA ALA A 10 -44.57 24.11 -88.51
C ALA A 10 -43.23 23.39 -88.73
N GLU A 11 -43.13 22.48 -89.72
CA GLU A 11 -41.86 21.83 -90.09
C GLU A 11 -40.81 22.79 -90.65
N LYS A 12 -41.22 23.84 -91.35
CA LYS A 12 -40.30 24.90 -91.79
C LYS A 12 -39.78 25.68 -90.58
N LEU A 13 -40.65 26.11 -89.68
CA LEU A 13 -40.27 26.82 -88.45
C LEU A 13 -39.41 25.96 -87.51
N VAL A 14 -39.51 24.63 -87.58
CA VAL A 14 -38.57 23.71 -86.91
C VAL A 14 -37.19 23.71 -87.57
N ARG A 15 -37.12 23.74 -88.91
CA ARG A 15 -35.84 23.85 -89.64
C ARG A 15 -35.19 25.22 -89.50
N ASP A 16 -35.99 26.27 -89.34
CA ASP A 16 -35.54 27.65 -89.17
C ASP A 16 -35.19 27.95 -87.69
N GLU A 17 -35.16 26.94 -86.80
CA GLU A 17 -34.83 27.05 -85.37
C GLU A 17 -35.75 27.98 -84.54
N ILE A 18 -36.99 28.18 -84.98
CA ILE A 18 -37.99 29.01 -84.28
C ILE A 18 -38.93 28.15 -83.43
N LEU A 19 -39.20 26.91 -83.85
CA LEU A 19 -39.97 25.90 -83.11
C LEU A 19 -39.11 24.65 -82.87
N TYR A 20 -39.41 23.87 -81.84
CA TYR A 20 -38.92 22.49 -81.71
C TYR A 20 -40.07 21.52 -81.48
N LYS A 21 -39.84 20.24 -81.80
CA LYS A 21 -40.80 19.16 -81.51
C LYS A 21 -40.59 18.68 -80.08
N LYS A 22 -41.48 19.08 -79.18
CA LYS A 22 -41.51 18.58 -77.80
C LYS A 22 -42.24 17.23 -77.78
N PRO A 23 -41.60 16.12 -77.39
CA PRO A 23 -42.28 14.85 -77.22
C PRO A 23 -43.21 14.90 -76.00
N LEU A 24 -44.44 14.42 -76.16
CA LEU A 24 -45.45 14.32 -75.09
C LEU A 24 -45.64 12.89 -74.56
N GLY A 25 -44.87 11.92 -75.07
CA GLY A 25 -45.05 10.49 -74.80
C GLY A 25 -46.11 9.84 -75.68
N GLY A 26 -46.09 8.50 -75.79
CA GLY A 26 -47.05 7.72 -76.57
C GLY A 26 -47.01 7.99 -78.10
N GLY A 27 -45.85 8.38 -78.64
CA GLY A 27 -45.67 8.67 -80.07
C GLY A 27 -46.23 10.03 -80.54
N LYS A 28 -46.68 10.90 -79.62
CA LYS A 28 -47.24 12.23 -79.95
C LYS A 28 -46.22 13.35 -79.71
N THR A 29 -46.20 14.33 -80.62
CA THR A 29 -45.31 15.51 -80.56
C THR A 29 -46.11 16.80 -80.66
N GLN A 30 -45.73 17.81 -79.88
CA GLN A 30 -46.24 19.17 -79.97
C GLN A 30 -45.13 20.11 -80.47
N TYR A 31 -45.47 21.10 -81.29
CA TYR A 31 -44.55 22.17 -81.67
C TYR A 31 -44.54 23.25 -80.58
N SER A 32 -43.37 23.62 -80.06
CA SER A 32 -43.20 24.67 -79.06
C SER A 32 -42.15 25.70 -79.49
N ALA A 33 -42.33 26.96 -79.10
CA ALA A 33 -41.42 28.05 -79.44
C ALA A 33 -40.05 27.84 -78.80
N LEU A 34 -38.99 28.13 -79.56
CA LEU A 34 -37.59 28.02 -79.16
C LEU A 34 -37.16 29.23 -78.31
N VAL A 35 -37.97 29.57 -77.31
CA VAL A 35 -37.65 30.59 -76.30
C VAL A 35 -37.21 29.80 -75.06
N ASN A 36 -35.88 29.71 -74.85
CA ASN A 36 -35.20 28.89 -73.84
C ASN A 36 -35.16 27.37 -74.08
N ALA A 37 -34.99 26.89 -75.32
CA ALA A 37 -34.52 25.52 -75.53
C ALA A 37 -33.00 25.50 -75.28
N GLY A 38 -32.53 24.70 -74.32
CA GLY A 38 -31.10 24.45 -74.14
C GLY A 38 -30.45 23.86 -75.40
N ASP A 39 -29.12 23.85 -75.45
CA ASP A 39 -28.35 23.21 -76.53
C ASP A 39 -28.70 21.71 -76.62
N MET A 40 -29.61 21.39 -77.53
CA MET A 40 -30.14 20.04 -77.74
C MET A 40 -29.05 19.07 -78.19
N ALA A 41 -27.99 19.55 -78.86
CA ALA A 41 -26.86 18.70 -79.25
C ALA A 41 -26.01 18.32 -78.03
N ALA A 42 -25.86 19.22 -77.05
CA ALA A 42 -25.22 18.90 -75.78
C ALA A 42 -26.05 17.93 -74.93
N ILE A 43 -27.38 18.10 -74.87
CA ILE A 43 -28.29 17.18 -74.15
C ILE A 43 -28.23 15.78 -74.76
N GLU A 44 -28.25 15.64 -76.09
CA GLU A 44 -28.17 14.33 -76.75
C GLU A 44 -26.82 13.63 -76.49
N LYS A 45 -25.70 14.39 -76.43
CA LYS A 45 -24.39 13.84 -76.02
C LYS A 45 -24.43 13.28 -74.59
N PHE A 46 -25.03 14.02 -73.65
CA PHE A 46 -25.20 13.52 -72.28
C PHE A 46 -26.13 12.30 -72.24
N LYS A 47 -27.17 12.24 -73.09
CA LYS A 47 -28.05 11.07 -73.19
C LYS A 47 -27.31 9.82 -73.65
N GLU A 48 -26.44 9.94 -74.65
CA GLU A 48 -25.57 8.84 -75.10
C GLU A 48 -24.55 8.43 -74.02
N GLU A 49 -24.05 9.37 -73.22
CA GLU A 49 -23.20 9.06 -72.07
C GLU A 49 -23.97 8.30 -70.98
N VAL A 50 -25.19 8.73 -70.63
CA VAL A 50 -26.05 8.05 -69.66
C VAL A 50 -26.41 6.63 -70.13
N LYS A 51 -26.62 6.42 -71.44
CA LYS A 51 -26.89 5.07 -72.00
C LYS A 51 -25.73 4.09 -71.81
N LYS A 52 -24.49 4.56 -71.61
CA LYS A 52 -23.33 3.70 -71.32
C LYS A 52 -23.33 3.16 -69.89
N LYS A 53 -24.18 3.69 -68.99
CA LYS A 53 -24.27 3.20 -67.61
C LYS A 53 -24.73 1.73 -67.60
N THR A 54 -24.06 0.93 -66.77
CA THR A 54 -24.42 -0.48 -66.59
C THR A 54 -25.73 -0.60 -65.82
N THR A 55 -26.41 -1.73 -65.98
CA THR A 55 -27.63 -2.02 -65.20
C THR A 55 -27.35 -2.04 -63.69
N SER A 56 -26.17 -2.52 -63.27
CA SER A 56 -25.74 -2.44 -61.87
C SER A 56 -25.63 -0.99 -61.36
N THR A 57 -25.23 -0.05 -62.21
CA THR A 57 -25.25 1.39 -61.88
C THR A 57 -26.68 1.87 -61.62
N LEU A 58 -27.63 1.47 -62.47
CA LEU A 58 -29.06 1.82 -62.30
C LEU A 58 -29.65 1.20 -61.04
N VAL A 59 -29.30 -0.05 -60.72
CA VAL A 59 -29.72 -0.74 -59.50
C VAL A 59 -29.26 0.03 -58.26
N ASN A 60 -28.01 0.50 -58.26
CA ASN A 60 -27.45 1.29 -57.16
C ASN A 60 -28.10 2.68 -57.04
N GLU A 61 -28.22 3.41 -58.14
CA GLU A 61 -28.82 4.76 -58.14
C GLU A 61 -30.29 4.75 -57.71
N GLY A 62 -31.03 3.69 -58.05
CA GLY A 62 -32.43 3.50 -57.69
C GLY A 62 -32.67 2.76 -56.37
N GLN A 63 -31.62 2.33 -55.69
CA GLN A 63 -31.69 1.42 -54.54
C GLN A 63 -32.58 0.19 -54.82
N VAL A 64 -32.53 -0.32 -56.04
CA VAL A 64 -33.42 -1.39 -56.53
C VAL A 64 -33.19 -2.70 -55.79
N SER A 65 -32.00 -2.91 -55.24
CA SER A 65 -31.70 -4.03 -54.34
C SER A 65 -32.65 -4.10 -53.13
N GLU A 66 -33.20 -2.99 -52.66
CA GLU A 66 -34.18 -2.97 -51.57
C GLU A 66 -35.55 -3.54 -51.98
N ALA A 67 -35.78 -3.83 -53.26
CA ALA A 67 -37.00 -4.47 -53.72
C ALA A 67 -37.22 -5.85 -53.08
N VAL A 68 -36.12 -6.50 -52.67
CA VAL A 68 -36.10 -7.78 -51.93
C VAL A 68 -35.37 -7.55 -50.61
N THR A 69 -36.10 -7.17 -49.56
CA THR A 69 -35.53 -6.87 -48.25
C THR A 69 -35.92 -7.93 -47.22
N LEU A 70 -34.95 -8.75 -46.80
CA LEU A 70 -35.18 -9.79 -45.80
C LEU A 70 -35.29 -9.22 -44.38
N GLY A 71 -36.25 -9.73 -43.61
CA GLY A 71 -36.44 -9.43 -42.18
C GLY A 71 -36.10 -10.63 -41.27
N GLY A 72 -36.08 -10.38 -39.96
CA GLY A 72 -35.93 -11.41 -38.92
C GLY A 72 -34.81 -12.42 -39.17
N ALA A 73 -35.13 -13.70 -39.02
CA ALA A 73 -34.19 -14.81 -39.21
C ALA A 73 -33.57 -14.87 -40.62
N LEU A 74 -34.38 -14.60 -41.66
CA LEU A 74 -33.92 -14.69 -43.05
C LEU A 74 -32.80 -13.68 -43.32
N LYS A 75 -32.85 -12.49 -42.72
CA LYS A 75 -31.79 -11.49 -42.84
C LYS A 75 -30.44 -11.96 -42.33
N LEU A 76 -30.42 -12.71 -41.22
CA LEU A 76 -29.18 -13.27 -40.67
C LEU A 76 -28.70 -14.50 -41.45
N ARG A 77 -29.64 -15.31 -41.93
CA ARG A 77 -29.37 -16.56 -42.62
C ARG A 77 -28.80 -16.36 -44.02
N TYR A 78 -29.27 -15.35 -44.74
CA TYR A 78 -28.93 -15.17 -46.14
C TYR A 78 -27.82 -14.14 -46.36
N GLU A 79 -26.82 -14.52 -47.14
CA GLU A 79 -25.87 -13.59 -47.74
C GLU A 79 -26.36 -13.21 -49.14
N MET A 80 -27.04 -12.07 -49.23
CA MET A 80 -27.62 -11.59 -50.50
C MET A 80 -26.57 -10.86 -51.33
N ARG A 81 -26.52 -11.17 -52.64
CA ARG A 81 -25.77 -10.42 -53.65
C ARG A 81 -26.68 -10.07 -54.80
N TYR A 82 -26.56 -8.84 -55.28
CA TYR A 82 -27.41 -8.30 -56.34
C TYR A 82 -26.57 -8.12 -57.59
N VAL A 83 -27.04 -8.62 -58.72
CA VAL A 83 -26.29 -8.67 -59.98
C VAL A 83 -27.16 -8.26 -61.15
N SER A 84 -26.51 -7.82 -62.22
CA SER A 84 -27.08 -7.70 -63.55
C SER A 84 -26.36 -8.61 -64.53
N SER A 85 -26.68 -8.54 -65.82
CA SER A 85 -26.02 -9.42 -66.79
C SER A 85 -24.52 -9.18 -66.89
N SER A 86 -24.04 -7.95 -66.64
CA SER A 86 -22.64 -7.57 -66.82
C SER A 86 -21.71 -8.12 -65.73
N ASP A 87 -22.19 -8.29 -64.50
CA ASP A 87 -21.38 -8.69 -63.33
C ASP A 87 -21.80 -10.04 -62.71
N PHE A 88 -22.77 -10.73 -63.31
CA PHE A 88 -23.21 -12.06 -62.88
C PHE A 88 -22.03 -13.05 -62.73
N ASP A 89 -21.26 -13.25 -63.79
CA ASP A 89 -20.22 -14.31 -63.84
C ASP A 89 -19.06 -14.04 -62.87
N SER A 90 -18.65 -12.77 -62.74
CA SER A 90 -17.59 -12.39 -61.80
C SER A 90 -18.04 -12.57 -60.35
N THR A 91 -19.30 -12.24 -60.04
CA THR A 91 -19.86 -12.33 -58.69
C THR A 91 -19.99 -13.77 -58.22
N ILE A 92 -20.55 -14.67 -59.05
CA ILE A 92 -20.73 -16.07 -58.65
C ILE A 92 -19.39 -16.78 -58.45
N LYS A 93 -18.37 -16.45 -59.28
CA LYS A 93 -17.01 -16.98 -59.14
C LYS A 93 -16.37 -16.51 -57.83
N LEU A 94 -16.53 -15.24 -57.49
CA LEU A 94 -16.05 -14.69 -56.22
C LEU A 94 -16.71 -15.39 -55.02
N LEU A 95 -18.03 -15.55 -55.05
CA LEU A 95 -18.77 -16.20 -53.97
C LEU A 95 -18.39 -17.67 -53.78
N ARG A 96 -18.20 -18.41 -54.87
CA ARG A 96 -17.69 -19.79 -54.83
C ARG A 96 -16.32 -19.86 -54.16
N ASN A 97 -15.42 -18.94 -54.47
CA ASN A 97 -14.08 -18.90 -53.87
C ASN A 97 -14.10 -18.48 -52.38
N GLN A 98 -15.22 -17.95 -51.89
CA GLN A 98 -15.41 -17.52 -50.50
C GLN A 98 -16.40 -18.42 -49.74
N GLU A 99 -16.74 -19.60 -50.26
CA GLU A 99 -17.78 -20.48 -49.70
C GLU A 99 -17.56 -20.79 -48.21
N SER A 100 -16.30 -21.00 -47.81
CA SER A 100 -15.91 -21.27 -46.41
C SER A 100 -16.29 -20.15 -45.43
N ASN A 101 -16.45 -18.91 -45.90
CA ASN A 101 -16.82 -17.77 -45.07
C ASN A 101 -18.32 -17.76 -44.71
N TYR A 102 -19.12 -18.62 -45.33
CA TYR A 102 -20.58 -18.62 -45.23
C TYR A 102 -21.13 -19.92 -44.61
N ILE A 103 -20.36 -20.55 -43.72
CA ILE A 103 -20.68 -21.88 -43.14
C ILE A 103 -22.05 -21.95 -42.45
N ASN A 104 -22.49 -20.88 -41.80
CA ASN A 104 -23.81 -20.76 -41.17
C ASN A 104 -24.78 -19.90 -41.98
N LYS A 105 -24.49 -19.64 -43.26
CA LYS A 105 -25.33 -18.84 -44.14
C LYS A 105 -25.77 -19.63 -45.38
N ILE A 106 -26.69 -19.02 -46.12
CA ILE A 106 -27.11 -19.43 -47.46
C ILE A 106 -26.80 -18.27 -48.39
N VAL A 107 -25.94 -18.50 -49.38
CA VAL A 107 -25.60 -17.48 -50.36
C VAL A 107 -26.70 -17.41 -51.40
N ALA A 108 -27.23 -16.22 -51.64
CA ALA A 108 -28.30 -15.98 -52.60
C ALA A 108 -27.94 -14.85 -53.55
N VAL A 109 -28.08 -15.10 -54.85
CA VAL A 109 -27.77 -14.15 -55.92
C VAL A 109 -29.07 -13.70 -56.58
N VAL A 110 -29.41 -12.43 -56.45
CA VAL A 110 -30.62 -11.83 -57.01
C VAL A 110 -30.26 -11.08 -58.30
N SER A 111 -30.92 -11.43 -59.41
CA SER A 111 -30.63 -10.82 -60.72
C SER A 111 -31.68 -9.80 -61.16
N PHE A 112 -31.21 -8.65 -61.67
CA PHE A 112 -32.04 -7.57 -62.21
C PHE A 112 -31.68 -7.27 -63.67
N ALA A 113 -32.68 -6.91 -64.48
CA ALA A 113 -32.49 -6.55 -65.90
C ALA A 113 -33.08 -5.17 -66.21
N LYS A 114 -32.40 -4.39 -67.06
CA LYS A 114 -32.98 -3.13 -67.56
C LYS A 114 -34.03 -3.36 -68.66
N ASP A 115 -33.87 -4.42 -69.44
CA ASP A 115 -34.72 -4.73 -70.60
C ASP A 115 -34.89 -6.25 -70.80
N ASP A 116 -35.79 -6.63 -71.71
CA ASP A 116 -36.10 -8.04 -71.98
C ASP A 116 -34.91 -8.81 -72.56
N SER A 117 -34.03 -8.14 -73.33
CA SER A 117 -32.83 -8.76 -73.88
C SER A 117 -31.87 -9.17 -72.75
N GLU A 118 -31.69 -8.31 -71.76
CA GLU A 118 -30.88 -8.58 -70.60
C GLU A 118 -31.47 -9.70 -69.71
N SER A 119 -32.80 -9.73 -69.57
CA SER A 119 -33.53 -10.81 -68.88
C SER A 119 -33.25 -12.18 -69.49
N VAL A 120 -33.33 -12.29 -70.84
CA VAL A 120 -33.01 -13.54 -71.56
C VAL A 120 -31.55 -13.97 -71.35
N VAL A 121 -30.60 -13.02 -71.33
CA VAL A 121 -29.19 -13.31 -71.08
C VAL A 121 -28.99 -13.84 -69.65
N LEU A 122 -29.60 -13.21 -68.65
CA LEU A 122 -29.53 -13.65 -67.25
C LEU A 122 -30.10 -15.06 -67.07
N GLY A 123 -31.27 -15.36 -67.65
CA GLY A 123 -31.85 -16.70 -67.59
C GLY A 123 -30.92 -17.78 -68.17
N LYS A 124 -30.21 -17.48 -69.28
CA LYS A 124 -29.17 -18.39 -69.83
C LYS A 124 -27.98 -18.55 -68.88
N LYS A 125 -27.50 -17.45 -68.28
CA LYS A 125 -26.37 -17.49 -67.34
C LYS A 125 -26.68 -18.30 -66.08
N ILE A 126 -27.87 -18.13 -65.50
CA ILE A 126 -28.33 -18.93 -64.35
C ILE A 126 -28.36 -20.41 -64.70
N LYS A 127 -28.98 -20.79 -65.84
CA LYS A 127 -29.03 -22.20 -66.28
C LYS A 127 -27.63 -22.79 -66.52
N ASN A 128 -26.71 -22.01 -67.07
CA ASN A 128 -25.33 -22.45 -67.27
C ASN A 128 -24.60 -22.64 -65.92
N ALA A 129 -24.79 -21.75 -64.96
CA ALA A 129 -24.22 -21.86 -63.62
C ALA A 129 -24.75 -23.09 -62.87
N LEU A 130 -26.04 -23.40 -62.99
CA LEU A 130 -26.64 -24.61 -62.40
C LEU A 130 -26.10 -25.90 -63.03
N LYS A 131 -25.93 -25.91 -64.35
CA LYS A 131 -25.37 -27.07 -65.10
C LYS A 131 -23.90 -27.36 -64.75
N ASP A 132 -23.12 -26.33 -64.44
CA ASP A 132 -21.72 -26.48 -64.04
C ASP A 132 -21.59 -27.25 -62.71
N GLY A 133 -22.60 -27.18 -61.83
CA GLY A 133 -22.67 -27.95 -60.60
C GLY A 133 -21.67 -27.54 -59.50
N SER A 134 -20.69 -26.68 -59.80
CA SER A 134 -19.71 -26.21 -58.79
C SER A 134 -20.24 -25.05 -57.92
N TYR A 135 -21.38 -24.46 -58.27
CA TYR A 135 -21.99 -23.35 -57.54
C TYR A 135 -23.09 -23.84 -56.61
N LYS A 136 -22.90 -23.68 -55.30
CA LYS A 136 -23.86 -24.09 -54.25
C LYS A 136 -24.76 -22.95 -53.74
N MET A 137 -24.69 -21.78 -54.36
CA MET A 137 -25.57 -20.64 -54.06
C MET A 137 -26.94 -20.82 -54.70
N ILE A 138 -27.96 -20.15 -54.15
CA ILE A 138 -29.27 -20.07 -54.78
C ILE A 138 -29.36 -18.85 -55.69
N PHE A 139 -30.17 -18.93 -56.73
CA PHE A 139 -30.43 -17.80 -57.64
C PHE A 139 -31.87 -17.36 -57.53
N VAL A 140 -32.09 -16.06 -57.34
CA VAL A 140 -33.42 -15.44 -57.31
C VAL A 140 -33.52 -14.54 -58.53
N ASP A 141 -34.26 -14.97 -59.53
CA ASP A 141 -34.42 -14.21 -60.76
C ASP A 141 -35.58 -13.22 -60.63
N ALA A 142 -35.23 -11.95 -60.42
CA ALA A 142 -36.17 -10.81 -60.44
C ALA A 142 -36.20 -10.11 -61.80
N SER A 143 -35.50 -10.65 -62.81
CA SER A 143 -35.41 -10.05 -64.15
C SER A 143 -36.67 -10.26 -65.01
N THR A 144 -37.67 -10.97 -64.47
CA THR A 144 -39.03 -11.08 -65.01
C THR A 144 -39.75 -9.72 -65.09
N THR A 145 -39.35 -8.77 -64.24
CA THR A 145 -39.90 -7.42 -64.18
C THR A 145 -38.82 -6.38 -64.51
N PRO A 146 -38.41 -6.25 -65.79
CA PRO A 146 -37.34 -5.34 -66.17
C PRO A 146 -37.77 -3.86 -66.05
N LEU A 147 -36.80 -2.94 -66.05
CA LEU A 147 -37.06 -1.50 -66.09
C LEU A 147 -37.94 -1.14 -67.30
N GLY A 148 -37.68 -1.79 -68.44
CA GLY A 148 -38.44 -1.64 -69.68
C GLY A 148 -38.03 -0.39 -70.44
N LYS A 149 -38.28 -0.39 -71.75
CA LYS A 149 -37.82 0.65 -72.68
C LYS A 149 -38.29 2.05 -72.26
N ASP A 150 -39.57 2.20 -71.94
CA ASP A 150 -40.15 3.50 -71.59
C ASP A 150 -39.56 4.07 -70.28
N GLY A 151 -39.42 3.22 -69.24
CA GLY A 151 -38.83 3.62 -67.97
C GLY A 151 -37.35 3.98 -68.11
N TYR A 152 -36.61 3.22 -68.92
CA TYR A 152 -35.21 3.49 -69.21
C TYR A 152 -35.01 4.76 -70.02
N GLU A 153 -35.86 5.02 -71.02
CA GLU A 153 -35.80 6.23 -71.82
C GLU A 153 -36.16 7.48 -70.99
N GLN A 154 -37.17 7.38 -70.11
CA GLN A 154 -37.49 8.44 -69.14
C GLN A 154 -36.33 8.73 -68.20
N TYR A 155 -35.64 7.70 -67.69
CA TYR A 155 -34.45 7.89 -66.88
C TYR A 155 -33.33 8.58 -67.67
N CYS A 156 -33.02 8.12 -68.89
CA CYS A 156 -31.96 8.68 -69.71
C CYS A 156 -32.23 10.14 -70.08
N GLU A 157 -33.46 10.47 -70.46
CA GLU A 157 -33.89 11.83 -70.81
C GLU A 157 -33.74 12.77 -69.62
N ASN A 158 -34.30 12.42 -68.46
CA ASN A 158 -34.23 13.27 -67.27
C ASN A 158 -32.79 13.39 -66.74
N MET A 159 -31.99 12.33 -66.78
CA MET A 159 -30.60 12.38 -66.34
C MET A 159 -29.73 13.23 -67.27
N ALA A 160 -29.93 13.15 -68.58
CA ALA A 160 -29.24 14.01 -69.55
C ALA A 160 -29.58 15.50 -69.33
N GLN A 161 -30.86 15.80 -69.05
CA GLN A 161 -31.29 17.16 -68.69
C GLN A 161 -30.67 17.62 -67.37
N ALA A 162 -30.58 16.75 -66.37
CA ALA A 162 -29.92 17.06 -65.10
C ALA A 162 -28.44 17.43 -65.30
N MET A 163 -27.70 16.63 -66.09
CA MET A 163 -26.30 16.90 -66.44
C MET A 163 -26.13 18.19 -67.23
N TYR A 164 -27.02 18.47 -68.18
CA TYR A 164 -26.97 19.70 -68.99
C TYR A 164 -27.17 20.97 -68.16
N HIS A 165 -28.10 20.93 -67.20
CA HIS A 165 -28.41 22.06 -66.32
C HIS A 165 -27.46 22.17 -65.12
N GLN A 166 -26.65 21.15 -64.84
CA GLN A 166 -25.65 21.19 -63.77
C GLN A 166 -24.65 22.32 -63.98
N GLY A 167 -24.47 23.18 -62.97
CA GLY A 167 -23.61 24.37 -63.05
C GLY A 167 -24.22 25.56 -63.81
N LYS A 168 -25.36 25.38 -64.50
CA LYS A 168 -26.13 26.46 -65.15
C LYS A 168 -27.33 26.87 -64.31
N ASP A 169 -28.20 25.92 -64.00
CA ASP A 169 -29.34 26.05 -63.08
C ASP A 169 -29.42 24.79 -62.21
N ASN A 170 -28.82 24.89 -61.03
CA ASN A 170 -28.71 23.76 -60.11
C ASN A 170 -30.05 23.33 -59.49
N ASN A 171 -31.06 24.21 -59.44
CA ASN A 171 -32.37 23.84 -58.94
C ASN A 171 -33.10 22.98 -59.96
N LEU A 172 -33.06 23.39 -61.23
CA LEU A 172 -33.62 22.63 -62.33
C LEU A 172 -32.88 21.30 -62.55
N ALA A 173 -31.55 21.30 -62.42
CA ALA A 173 -30.74 20.07 -62.46
C ALA A 173 -31.17 19.05 -61.39
N ARG A 174 -31.34 19.49 -60.14
CA ARG A 174 -31.82 18.62 -59.03
C ARG A 174 -33.23 18.09 -59.27
N GLN A 175 -34.12 18.90 -59.86
CA GLN A 175 -35.47 18.47 -60.19
C GLN A 175 -35.45 17.35 -61.24
N TYR A 176 -34.67 17.52 -62.31
CA TYR A 176 -34.50 16.49 -63.33
C TYR A 176 -33.82 15.22 -62.78
N GLU A 177 -32.83 15.35 -61.91
CA GLU A 177 -32.22 14.20 -61.24
C GLU A 177 -33.25 13.45 -60.37
N THR A 178 -34.11 14.18 -59.65
CA THR A 178 -35.20 13.60 -58.86
C THR A 178 -36.19 12.85 -59.75
N ASN A 179 -36.56 13.41 -60.90
CA ASN A 179 -37.45 12.76 -61.86
C ASN A 179 -36.83 11.49 -62.45
N ALA A 180 -35.52 11.50 -62.74
CA ALA A 180 -34.79 10.31 -63.19
C ALA A 180 -34.81 9.21 -62.12
N LYS A 181 -34.55 9.55 -60.85
CA LYS A 181 -34.63 8.61 -59.71
C LYS A 181 -36.03 8.08 -59.48
N GLU A 182 -37.08 8.87 -59.74
CA GLU A 182 -38.47 8.43 -59.64
C GLU A 182 -38.79 7.30 -60.64
N ALA A 183 -38.20 7.31 -61.85
CA ALA A 183 -38.34 6.20 -62.80
C ALA A 183 -37.75 4.89 -62.25
N LEU A 184 -36.58 4.96 -61.59
CA LEU A 184 -35.95 3.80 -60.95
C LEU A 184 -36.71 3.35 -59.69
N LYS A 185 -37.28 4.27 -58.92
CA LYS A 185 -38.14 3.97 -57.76
C LYS A 185 -39.42 3.25 -58.18
N LYS A 186 -40.05 3.67 -59.29
CA LYS A 186 -41.19 2.94 -59.88
C LYS A 186 -40.80 1.54 -60.30
N TRP A 187 -39.60 1.35 -60.86
CA TRP A 187 -39.09 0.03 -61.18
C TRP A 187 -38.89 -0.84 -59.93
N LYS A 188 -38.25 -0.30 -58.87
CA LYS A 188 -38.13 -0.98 -57.57
C LYS A 188 -39.48 -1.47 -57.04
N ASN A 189 -40.49 -0.60 -57.03
CA ASN A 189 -41.83 -0.93 -56.54
C ASN A 189 -42.51 -2.00 -57.41
N ARG A 190 -42.31 -1.97 -58.74
CA ARG A 190 -42.83 -3.01 -59.64
C ARG A 190 -42.16 -4.36 -59.38
N ILE A 191 -40.86 -4.39 -59.12
CA ILE A 191 -40.18 -5.65 -58.74
C ILE A 191 -40.74 -6.17 -57.41
N SER A 192 -40.91 -5.32 -56.40
CA SER A 192 -41.46 -5.75 -55.10
C SER A 192 -42.88 -6.32 -55.21
N GLY A 193 -43.71 -5.80 -56.12
CA GLY A 193 -45.03 -6.34 -56.43
C GLY A 193 -45.06 -7.37 -57.57
N GLY A 194 -43.88 -7.76 -58.07
CA GLY A 194 -43.71 -8.65 -59.21
C GLY A 194 -43.48 -10.09 -58.80
N GLU A 195 -43.11 -10.92 -59.77
CA GLU A 195 -42.81 -12.33 -59.58
C GLU A 195 -41.31 -12.62 -59.59
N PHE A 196 -40.93 -13.70 -58.92
CA PHE A 196 -39.56 -14.17 -58.83
C PHE A 196 -39.48 -15.64 -59.24
N ILE A 197 -38.34 -16.05 -59.80
CA ILE A 197 -38.06 -17.48 -60.02
C ILE A 197 -36.84 -17.86 -59.18
N VAL A 198 -37.02 -18.81 -58.26
CA VAL A 198 -35.96 -19.28 -57.37
C VAL A 198 -35.38 -20.57 -57.92
N TYR A 199 -34.08 -20.57 -58.17
CA TYR A 199 -33.35 -21.75 -58.64
C TYR A 199 -32.41 -22.25 -57.55
N THR A 200 -32.39 -23.58 -57.39
CA THR A 200 -31.50 -24.29 -56.48
C THR A 200 -30.85 -25.46 -57.21
N SER A 201 -29.85 -26.11 -56.60
CA SER A 201 -29.26 -27.33 -57.15
C SER A 201 -30.28 -28.46 -57.32
N GLU A 202 -31.30 -28.52 -56.45
CA GLU A 202 -32.38 -29.51 -56.47
C GLU A 202 -33.51 -29.15 -57.45
N LYS A 203 -33.82 -27.86 -57.61
CA LYS A 203 -34.86 -27.34 -58.51
C LYS A 203 -34.23 -26.50 -59.63
N GLN A 204 -33.55 -27.16 -60.56
CA GLN A 204 -32.83 -26.48 -61.66
C GLN A 204 -33.75 -25.83 -62.70
N ASP A 205 -35.00 -26.32 -62.84
CA ASP A 205 -36.01 -25.71 -63.71
C ASP A 205 -36.65 -24.45 -63.10
N GLY A 206 -36.36 -24.17 -61.82
CA GLY A 206 -36.84 -23.00 -61.09
C GLY A 206 -38.21 -23.21 -60.43
N GLU A 207 -38.42 -22.55 -59.30
CA GLU A 207 -39.67 -22.47 -58.57
C GLU A 207 -40.23 -21.04 -58.63
N ARG A 208 -41.45 -20.89 -59.12
CA ARG A 208 -42.08 -19.58 -59.31
C ARG A 208 -42.70 -19.09 -58.00
N ALA A 209 -42.26 -17.93 -57.54
CA ALA A 209 -42.86 -17.18 -56.43
C ALA A 209 -43.59 -15.95 -57.00
N THR A 210 -44.92 -15.98 -57.02
CA THR A 210 -45.72 -14.92 -57.65
C THR A 210 -45.85 -13.65 -56.81
N THR A 211 -45.43 -13.69 -55.54
CA THR A 211 -45.34 -12.52 -54.65
C THR A 211 -44.07 -12.56 -53.81
N ILE A 212 -43.74 -11.45 -53.16
CA ILE A 212 -42.59 -11.35 -52.26
C ILE A 212 -42.76 -12.24 -51.01
N GLU A 213 -43.97 -12.42 -50.51
CA GLU A 213 -44.25 -13.32 -49.38
C GLU A 213 -44.01 -14.78 -49.76
N MET A 214 -44.39 -15.18 -50.98
CA MET A 214 -44.07 -16.51 -51.50
C MET A 214 -42.57 -16.71 -51.63
N LEU A 215 -41.83 -15.69 -52.09
CA LEU A 215 -40.37 -15.74 -52.12
C LEU A 215 -39.81 -15.97 -50.72
N TYR A 216 -40.28 -15.23 -49.71
CA TYR A 216 -39.83 -15.42 -48.33
C TYR A 216 -40.18 -16.79 -47.77
N SER A 217 -41.34 -17.35 -48.13
CA SER A 217 -41.69 -18.74 -47.79
C SER A 217 -40.73 -19.72 -48.42
N THR A 218 -40.46 -19.61 -49.73
CA THR A 218 -39.50 -20.47 -50.44
C THR A 218 -38.11 -20.40 -49.81
N LEU A 219 -37.63 -19.20 -49.48
CA LEU A 219 -36.35 -19.02 -48.79
C LEU A 219 -36.35 -19.63 -47.37
N SER A 220 -37.47 -19.58 -46.65
CA SER A 220 -37.63 -20.25 -45.36
C SER A 220 -37.57 -21.77 -45.49
N ASP A 221 -38.19 -22.33 -46.53
CA ASP A 221 -38.20 -23.78 -46.78
C ASP A 221 -36.82 -24.30 -47.22
N ILE A 222 -36.09 -23.54 -48.05
CA ILE A 222 -34.70 -23.82 -48.39
C ILE A 222 -33.83 -23.84 -47.12
N ASN A 223 -34.04 -22.87 -46.23
CA ASN A 223 -33.33 -22.80 -44.96
C ASN A 223 -33.59 -24.03 -44.07
N LYS A 224 -34.86 -24.43 -43.91
CA LYS A 224 -35.24 -25.64 -43.15
C LYS A 224 -34.70 -26.92 -43.79
N THR A 225 -34.55 -26.95 -45.11
CA THR A 225 -34.03 -28.12 -45.82
C THR A 225 -32.53 -28.30 -45.56
N LYS A 226 -31.76 -27.20 -45.62
CA LYS A 226 -30.32 -27.19 -45.32
C LYS A 226 -30.05 -27.40 -43.84
N TYR A 227 -30.67 -26.60 -42.97
CA TYR A 227 -30.51 -26.68 -41.52
C TYR A 227 -31.77 -27.30 -40.89
N LYS A 228 -31.88 -28.63 -41.00
CA LYS A 228 -33.07 -29.41 -40.58
C LYS A 228 -33.46 -29.23 -39.11
N ASN A 229 -32.49 -28.87 -38.26
CA ASN A 229 -32.68 -28.63 -36.84
C ASN A 229 -32.40 -27.14 -36.49
N CYS A 230 -32.71 -26.21 -37.39
CA CYS A 230 -32.55 -24.78 -37.11
C CYS A 230 -33.58 -24.26 -36.10
N LEU A 231 -33.14 -23.27 -35.31
CA LEU A 231 -33.95 -22.67 -34.25
C LEU A 231 -35.16 -21.93 -34.83
N GLU A 232 -34.95 -21.13 -35.87
CA GLU A 232 -35.99 -20.35 -36.56
C GLU A 232 -37.00 -21.21 -37.32
N GLY A 233 -36.65 -22.45 -37.65
CA GLY A 233 -37.55 -23.39 -38.31
C GLY A 233 -38.54 -24.05 -37.35
N THR A 234 -38.21 -24.07 -36.05
CA THR A 234 -38.98 -24.77 -35.01
C THR A 234 -39.59 -23.81 -33.98
N TYR A 235 -38.86 -22.75 -33.61
CA TYR A 235 -39.27 -21.81 -32.57
C TYR A 235 -39.78 -20.51 -33.18
N ASN A 236 -41.04 -20.21 -32.88
CA ASN A 236 -41.64 -18.92 -33.21
C ASN A 236 -41.29 -17.90 -32.12
N VAL A 237 -40.60 -16.82 -32.49
CA VAL A 237 -40.09 -15.80 -31.57
C VAL A 237 -40.20 -14.40 -32.18
N THR A 238 -40.00 -13.35 -31.39
CA THR A 238 -40.00 -11.97 -31.89
C THR A 238 -38.73 -11.64 -32.69
N ASP A 239 -38.80 -10.67 -33.60
CA ASP A 239 -37.65 -10.31 -34.45
C ASP A 239 -36.40 -9.88 -33.68
N ASN A 240 -36.57 -9.27 -32.50
CA ASN A 240 -35.44 -8.89 -31.64
C ASN A 240 -34.60 -10.08 -31.16
N MET A 241 -35.15 -11.30 -31.20
CA MET A 241 -34.40 -12.52 -30.89
C MET A 241 -33.35 -12.86 -31.97
N TYR A 242 -33.49 -12.29 -33.16
CA TYR A 242 -32.52 -12.36 -34.27
C TYR A 242 -31.58 -11.14 -34.30
N MET A 243 -31.41 -10.43 -33.18
CA MET A 243 -30.42 -9.36 -33.03
C MET A 243 -29.32 -9.77 -32.03
N PRO A 244 -28.08 -9.25 -32.14
CA PRO A 244 -27.00 -9.54 -31.20
C PRO A 244 -26.87 -8.48 -30.08
N SER A 245 -28.00 -8.00 -29.55
CA SER A 245 -28.04 -6.84 -28.64
C SER A 245 -28.00 -7.19 -27.16
N SER A 246 -28.36 -8.41 -26.77
CA SER A 246 -28.60 -8.80 -25.37
C SER A 246 -28.06 -10.20 -25.07
N LEU A 247 -26.92 -10.57 -25.68
CA LEU A 247 -26.34 -11.91 -25.63
C LEU A 247 -26.07 -12.40 -24.19
N LYS A 248 -25.39 -11.59 -23.36
CA LYS A 248 -25.16 -11.92 -21.94
C LYS A 248 -26.47 -12.16 -21.19
N GLN A 249 -27.49 -11.34 -21.43
CA GLN A 249 -28.81 -11.53 -20.80
C GLN A 249 -29.46 -12.82 -21.28
N GLY A 250 -29.33 -13.16 -22.56
CA GLY A 250 -29.83 -14.42 -23.13
C GLY A 250 -29.24 -15.63 -22.44
N VAL A 251 -27.92 -15.68 -22.28
CA VAL A 251 -27.24 -16.76 -21.57
C VAL A 251 -27.77 -16.91 -20.14
N ALA A 252 -27.86 -15.81 -19.39
CA ALA A 252 -28.39 -15.84 -18.03
C ALA A 252 -29.85 -16.32 -17.97
N CYS A 253 -30.70 -15.85 -18.90
CA CYS A 253 -32.09 -16.30 -19.02
C CYS A 253 -32.17 -17.80 -19.30
N GLY A 254 -31.34 -18.32 -20.21
CA GLY A 254 -31.26 -19.74 -20.53
C GLY A 254 -30.82 -20.60 -19.34
N VAL A 255 -29.75 -20.19 -18.65
CA VAL A 255 -29.23 -20.89 -17.47
C VAL A 255 -30.27 -20.94 -16.34
N LYS A 256 -30.86 -19.79 -16.01
CA LYS A 256 -31.84 -19.67 -14.91
C LYS A 256 -33.22 -20.22 -15.26
N GLN A 257 -33.49 -20.46 -16.55
CA GLN A 257 -34.81 -20.81 -17.05
C GLN A 257 -35.85 -19.75 -16.67
N GLU A 258 -35.48 -18.50 -16.92
CA GLU A 258 -36.29 -17.30 -16.70
C GLU A 258 -36.30 -16.45 -17.96
N VAL A 259 -37.29 -15.56 -18.09
CA VAL A 259 -37.37 -14.61 -19.21
C VAL A 259 -37.40 -13.17 -18.71
N GLN A 260 -36.56 -12.33 -19.29
CA GLN A 260 -36.44 -10.91 -18.94
C GLN A 260 -36.13 -10.07 -20.18
N GLY A 261 -36.52 -8.79 -20.18
CA GLY A 261 -36.23 -7.86 -21.28
C GLY A 261 -36.72 -8.38 -22.63
N THR A 262 -35.83 -8.42 -23.62
CA THR A 262 -36.16 -8.89 -24.99
C THR A 262 -36.58 -10.37 -25.07
N PHE A 263 -36.30 -11.18 -24.05
CA PHE A 263 -36.65 -12.60 -23.98
C PHE A 263 -38.08 -12.83 -23.47
N LYS A 264 -38.73 -11.78 -22.94
CA LYS A 264 -40.11 -11.84 -22.44
C LYS A 264 -41.07 -11.39 -23.54
N SER A 265 -42.03 -12.25 -23.89
CA SER A 265 -43.11 -11.90 -24.82
C SER A 265 -44.48 -11.87 -24.12
N ALA A 266 -45.28 -10.86 -24.43
CA ALA A 266 -46.68 -10.80 -24.01
C ALA A 266 -47.56 -11.75 -24.85
N ASN A 267 -47.19 -12.03 -26.11
CA ASN A 267 -47.93 -12.91 -27.00
C ASN A 267 -47.58 -14.39 -26.72
N PRO A 268 -48.55 -15.24 -26.33
CA PRO A 268 -48.29 -16.66 -26.07
C PRO A 268 -47.63 -17.41 -27.23
N ALA A 269 -47.89 -17.03 -28.48
CA ALA A 269 -47.33 -17.70 -29.65
C ALA A 269 -45.83 -17.45 -29.85
N THR A 270 -45.23 -16.46 -29.17
CA THR A 270 -43.82 -16.09 -29.29
C THR A 270 -43.07 -16.17 -27.96
N LYS A 271 -43.64 -16.85 -26.95
CA LYS A 271 -43.00 -17.12 -25.66
C LYS A 271 -41.98 -18.24 -25.78
N LEU A 272 -40.77 -18.02 -25.25
CA LEU A 272 -39.72 -19.04 -25.22
C LEU A 272 -40.10 -20.22 -24.34
N GLU A 273 -40.84 -19.97 -23.25
CA GLU A 273 -41.36 -20.99 -22.36
C GLU A 273 -42.27 -21.97 -23.11
N ASN A 274 -43.12 -21.45 -23.99
CA ASN A 274 -44.00 -22.28 -24.84
C ASN A 274 -43.22 -22.96 -25.96
N ALA A 275 -42.22 -22.29 -26.54
CA ALA A 275 -41.37 -22.85 -27.60
C ALA A 275 -40.52 -24.03 -27.11
N LEU A 276 -40.00 -23.97 -25.88
CA LEU A 276 -39.25 -25.07 -25.26
C LEU A 276 -40.16 -26.16 -24.68
N GLY A 277 -41.42 -25.82 -24.36
CA GLY A 277 -42.45 -26.76 -23.96
C GLY A 277 -42.04 -27.61 -22.77
N GLU A 278 -42.10 -28.94 -22.92
CA GLU A 278 -41.81 -29.92 -21.86
C GLU A 278 -40.38 -29.88 -21.33
N ALA A 279 -39.44 -29.24 -22.03
CA ALA A 279 -38.08 -29.05 -21.51
C ALA A 279 -37.96 -27.88 -20.53
N TRP A 280 -38.91 -26.93 -20.54
CA TRP A 280 -38.86 -25.73 -19.71
C TRP A 280 -39.10 -26.05 -18.23
N LYS A 281 -38.12 -25.72 -17.37
CA LYS A 281 -38.15 -26.05 -15.94
C LYS A 281 -38.34 -27.54 -15.64
N TYR A 282 -37.86 -28.40 -16.54
CA TYR A 282 -37.89 -29.85 -16.34
C TYR A 282 -36.93 -30.28 -15.22
N GLU A 283 -37.42 -31.08 -14.29
CA GLU A 283 -36.62 -31.70 -13.22
C GLU A 283 -36.08 -33.05 -13.72
N GLY A 284 -34.80 -33.09 -14.11
CA GLY A 284 -34.14 -34.29 -14.66
C GLY A 284 -33.40 -34.03 -15.97
N LYS A 285 -33.06 -35.11 -16.69
CA LYS A 285 -32.33 -35.04 -17.96
C LYS A 285 -33.30 -35.03 -19.14
N TYR A 286 -33.90 -33.87 -19.41
CA TYR A 286 -34.88 -33.69 -20.51
C TYR A 286 -34.42 -34.21 -21.87
N TRP A 287 -33.11 -34.21 -22.14
CA TRP A 287 -32.56 -34.71 -23.39
C TRP A 287 -32.52 -36.24 -23.49
N VAL A 288 -32.59 -36.94 -22.36
CA VAL A 288 -32.74 -38.40 -22.29
C VAL A 288 -34.22 -38.77 -22.35
N ASP A 289 -35.06 -38.08 -21.58
CA ASP A 289 -36.47 -38.42 -21.42
C ASP A 289 -37.33 -37.95 -22.61
N LYS A 290 -36.91 -36.86 -23.27
CA LYS A 290 -37.61 -36.23 -24.39
C LYS A 290 -36.65 -35.97 -25.57
N PRO A 291 -36.02 -37.00 -26.15
CA PRO A 291 -34.94 -36.83 -27.14
C PRO A 291 -35.43 -36.26 -28.48
N HIS A 292 -36.74 -36.29 -28.73
CA HIS A 292 -37.34 -35.81 -29.97
C HIS A 292 -37.42 -34.27 -30.07
N LEU A 293 -37.39 -33.55 -28.94
CA LEU A 293 -37.42 -32.08 -28.91
C LEU A 293 -36.14 -31.50 -29.53
N LEU A 294 -36.26 -30.35 -30.21
CA LEU A 294 -35.09 -29.70 -30.82
C LEU A 294 -34.01 -29.37 -29.78
N ILE A 295 -34.39 -28.79 -28.64
CA ILE A 295 -33.46 -28.47 -27.55
C ILE A 295 -32.73 -29.71 -27.03
N SER A 296 -33.41 -30.86 -26.99
CA SER A 296 -32.82 -32.15 -26.62
C SER A 296 -31.79 -32.62 -27.65
N LYS A 297 -32.10 -32.52 -28.95
CA LYS A 297 -31.14 -32.86 -30.02
C LYS A 297 -29.88 -31.99 -29.95
N ILE A 298 -30.04 -30.69 -29.67
CA ILE A 298 -28.93 -29.76 -29.46
C ILE A 298 -28.11 -30.18 -28.24
N LYS A 299 -28.77 -30.42 -27.09
CA LYS A 299 -28.11 -30.86 -25.85
C LYS A 299 -27.36 -32.18 -26.05
N ILE A 300 -27.94 -33.18 -26.72
CA ILE A 300 -27.26 -34.45 -27.04
C ILE A 300 -25.98 -34.21 -27.84
N SER A 301 -26.01 -33.31 -28.85
CA SER A 301 -24.83 -32.96 -29.63
C SER A 301 -23.75 -32.29 -28.77
N VAL A 302 -24.16 -31.36 -27.91
CA VAL A 302 -23.25 -30.67 -26.99
C VAL A 302 -22.64 -31.65 -25.98
N GLU A 303 -23.44 -32.51 -25.36
CA GLU A 303 -22.98 -33.53 -24.41
C GLU A 303 -21.96 -34.47 -25.05
N LYS A 304 -22.18 -34.89 -26.30
CA LYS A 304 -21.23 -35.73 -27.03
C LYS A 304 -19.87 -35.04 -27.18
N ILE A 305 -19.85 -33.78 -27.63
CA ILE A 305 -18.60 -33.05 -27.87
C ILE A 305 -17.85 -32.77 -26.58
N ILE A 306 -18.58 -32.41 -25.53
CA ILE A 306 -17.99 -32.16 -24.21
C ILE A 306 -17.38 -33.44 -23.66
N LYS A 307 -18.13 -34.56 -23.72
CA LYS A 307 -17.62 -35.87 -23.30
C LYS A 307 -16.36 -36.26 -24.08
N ASP A 308 -16.41 -36.21 -25.41
CA ASP A 308 -15.26 -36.55 -26.26
C ASP A 308 -14.03 -35.68 -25.94
N ALA A 309 -14.23 -34.40 -25.59
CA ALA A 309 -13.14 -33.49 -25.24
C ALA A 309 -12.58 -33.72 -23.83
N PHE A 310 -13.42 -34.10 -22.88
CA PHE A 310 -12.97 -34.48 -21.55
C PHE A 310 -12.20 -35.80 -21.58
N ASP A 311 -12.68 -36.80 -22.33
CA ASP A 311 -12.00 -38.09 -22.50
C ASP A 311 -10.62 -37.95 -23.16
N ASN A 312 -10.41 -36.93 -24.02
CA ASN A 312 -9.18 -36.75 -24.81
C ASN A 312 -8.31 -35.56 -24.40
N GLY A 313 -8.62 -34.86 -23.30
CA GLY A 313 -7.85 -33.69 -22.90
C GLY A 313 -8.37 -32.89 -21.70
N GLY A 314 -9.40 -33.36 -20.99
CA GLY A 314 -9.90 -32.76 -19.75
C GLY A 314 -10.56 -31.37 -19.88
N ARG A 315 -10.61 -30.79 -21.09
CA ARG A 315 -11.18 -29.46 -21.34
C ARG A 315 -11.81 -29.34 -22.72
N ILE A 316 -12.80 -28.46 -22.84
CA ILE A 316 -13.51 -28.14 -24.09
C ILE A 316 -13.57 -26.63 -24.32
N SER A 317 -13.22 -26.20 -25.53
CA SER A 317 -13.34 -24.81 -25.99
C SER A 317 -14.80 -24.42 -26.24
N ILE A 318 -15.21 -23.22 -25.81
CA ILE A 318 -16.52 -22.68 -26.17
C ILE A 318 -16.65 -22.41 -27.67
N ALA A 319 -15.54 -22.04 -28.34
CA ALA A 319 -15.51 -21.86 -29.78
C ALA A 319 -15.85 -23.17 -30.50
N ARG A 320 -15.27 -24.30 -30.06
CA ARG A 320 -15.57 -25.62 -30.62
C ARG A 320 -17.04 -26.00 -30.46
N ILE A 321 -17.64 -25.75 -29.30
CA ILE A 321 -19.08 -26.01 -29.08
C ILE A 321 -19.93 -25.17 -30.05
N TYR A 322 -19.62 -23.88 -30.17
CA TYR A 322 -20.40 -22.99 -31.02
C TYR A 322 -20.21 -23.26 -32.51
N ASP A 323 -19.00 -23.60 -32.96
CA ASP A 323 -18.73 -23.93 -34.36
C ASP A 323 -19.44 -25.21 -34.80
N GLU A 324 -19.57 -26.22 -33.94
CA GLU A 324 -20.41 -27.39 -34.25
C GLU A 324 -21.87 -26.98 -34.41
N LEU A 325 -22.40 -26.17 -33.49
CA LEU A 325 -23.79 -25.73 -33.55
C LEU A 325 -24.05 -24.78 -34.73
N LYS A 326 -23.03 -24.09 -35.25
CA LYS A 326 -23.10 -23.30 -36.48
C LYS A 326 -23.21 -24.16 -37.73
N ALA A 327 -22.70 -25.38 -37.70
CA ALA A 327 -22.74 -26.29 -38.84
C ALA A 327 -24.13 -26.94 -38.99
N GLU A 328 -24.31 -27.66 -40.11
CA GLU A 328 -25.46 -28.53 -40.29
C GLU A 328 -25.45 -29.65 -39.23
N PRO A 329 -26.59 -30.00 -38.62
CA PRO A 329 -27.96 -29.64 -39.03
C PRO A 329 -28.56 -28.41 -38.32
N PHE A 330 -27.84 -27.75 -37.41
CA PHE A 330 -28.41 -26.73 -36.50
C PHE A 330 -28.31 -25.29 -37.03
N GLY A 331 -27.18 -24.91 -37.62
CA GLY A 331 -27.04 -23.61 -38.27
C GLY A 331 -27.11 -22.40 -37.33
N PHE A 332 -26.56 -22.43 -36.12
CA PHE A 332 -26.68 -21.30 -35.18
C PHE A 332 -26.21 -19.97 -35.80
N MET A 333 -27.03 -18.93 -35.61
CA MET A 333 -26.76 -17.57 -36.09
C MET A 333 -26.25 -16.70 -34.94
N PRO A 334 -25.52 -15.60 -35.21
CA PRO A 334 -25.00 -14.74 -34.16
C PRO A 334 -26.08 -13.79 -33.61
N CYS A 335 -26.96 -14.33 -32.75
CA CYS A 335 -28.12 -13.61 -32.22
C CYS A 335 -28.48 -14.00 -30.77
N ASN A 336 -29.40 -13.23 -30.18
CA ASN A 336 -29.95 -13.42 -28.84
C ASN A 336 -30.54 -14.83 -28.63
N LEU A 337 -31.23 -15.40 -29.63
CA LEU A 337 -31.79 -16.76 -29.52
C LEU A 337 -30.71 -17.83 -29.36
N SER A 338 -29.65 -17.78 -30.15
CA SER A 338 -28.52 -18.70 -30.01
C SER A 338 -27.83 -18.58 -28.66
N ALA A 339 -27.66 -17.35 -28.15
CA ALA A 339 -27.07 -17.11 -26.83
C ALA A 339 -27.94 -17.71 -25.70
N PHE A 340 -29.26 -17.56 -25.80
CA PHE A 340 -30.21 -18.16 -24.87
C PHE A 340 -30.16 -19.68 -24.89
N VAL A 341 -30.17 -20.28 -26.09
CA VAL A 341 -30.12 -21.74 -26.23
C VAL A 341 -28.78 -22.29 -25.72
N LEU A 342 -27.65 -21.63 -26.00
CA LEU A 342 -26.35 -21.99 -25.43
C LEU A 342 -26.36 -21.96 -23.91
N GLY A 343 -26.90 -20.90 -23.31
CA GLY A 343 -27.06 -20.83 -21.85
C GLY A 343 -27.93 -21.96 -21.30
N PHE A 344 -29.02 -22.29 -21.99
CA PHE A 344 -29.93 -23.35 -21.57
C PHE A 344 -29.30 -24.75 -21.63
N VAL A 345 -28.54 -25.06 -22.69
CA VAL A 345 -27.91 -26.39 -22.85
C VAL A 345 -26.60 -26.54 -22.07
N LEU A 346 -26.02 -25.44 -21.56
CA LEU A 346 -24.81 -25.45 -20.73
C LEU A 346 -25.08 -25.20 -19.25
N LYS A 347 -26.34 -25.11 -18.83
CA LYS A 347 -26.73 -24.78 -17.44
C LYS A 347 -26.22 -25.78 -16.41
N GLU A 348 -26.01 -27.05 -16.78
CA GLU A 348 -25.48 -28.07 -15.87
C GLU A 348 -23.97 -27.91 -15.59
N TYR A 349 -23.27 -27.07 -16.36
CA TYR A 349 -21.82 -26.86 -16.20
C TYR A 349 -21.46 -25.67 -15.29
N VAL A 350 -22.46 -24.93 -14.81
CA VAL A 350 -22.26 -23.76 -13.92
C VAL A 350 -22.65 -24.04 -12.46
N ASP A 351 -22.69 -25.32 -12.08
CA ASP A 351 -23.05 -25.80 -10.73
C ASP A 351 -21.89 -25.73 -9.72
N GLY A 352 -20.71 -25.30 -10.16
CA GLY A 352 -19.48 -25.21 -9.37
C GLY A 352 -18.59 -26.44 -9.45
N THR A 353 -18.94 -27.47 -10.22
CA THR A 353 -18.09 -28.66 -10.44
C THR A 353 -17.14 -28.54 -11.64
N PHE A 354 -17.29 -27.47 -12.43
CA PHE A 354 -16.44 -27.18 -13.58
C PHE A 354 -15.72 -25.84 -13.40
N SER A 355 -14.55 -25.76 -14.02
CA SER A 355 -13.72 -24.57 -14.02
C SER A 355 -13.74 -23.88 -15.39
N TRP A 356 -13.66 -22.56 -15.36
CA TRP A 356 -13.39 -21.72 -16.51
C TRP A 356 -11.89 -21.52 -16.64
N SER A 357 -11.37 -21.54 -17.87
CA SER A 357 -9.96 -21.22 -18.14
C SER A 357 -9.81 -20.40 -19.42
N ASP A 358 -8.89 -19.44 -19.44
CA ASP A 358 -8.43 -18.76 -20.67
C ASP A 358 -7.05 -19.26 -21.15
N GLY A 359 -6.60 -20.40 -20.61
CA GLY A 359 -5.29 -20.99 -20.88
C GLY A 359 -4.15 -20.36 -20.07
N LEU A 360 -4.40 -19.30 -19.30
CA LEU A 360 -3.44 -18.69 -18.38
C LEU A 360 -3.93 -18.69 -16.94
N THR A 361 -5.23 -18.47 -16.75
CA THR A 361 -5.90 -18.38 -15.46
C THR A 361 -7.02 -19.39 -15.39
N ASN A 362 -7.24 -19.95 -14.20
CA ASN A 362 -8.34 -20.85 -13.89
C ASN A 362 -9.25 -20.19 -12.85
N ASP A 363 -10.56 -20.34 -13.02
CA ASP A 363 -11.58 -19.82 -12.11
C ASP A 363 -12.78 -20.78 -12.08
N VAL A 364 -13.74 -20.58 -11.19
CA VAL A 364 -15.02 -21.32 -11.25
C VAL A 364 -15.75 -20.96 -12.54
N LEU A 365 -16.34 -21.95 -13.21
CA LEU A 365 -17.30 -21.69 -14.28
C LEU A 365 -18.62 -21.18 -13.69
N SER A 366 -18.67 -19.90 -13.35
CA SER A 366 -19.89 -19.23 -12.89
C SER A 366 -20.80 -18.83 -14.06
N ILE A 367 -22.06 -18.50 -13.76
CA ILE A 367 -23.00 -17.93 -14.75
C ILE A 367 -22.37 -16.71 -15.45
N ASN A 368 -21.71 -15.82 -14.71
CA ASN A 368 -21.05 -14.64 -15.27
C ASN A 368 -19.94 -15.01 -16.27
N LYS A 369 -19.11 -16.01 -15.95
CA LYS A 369 -18.06 -16.49 -16.85
C LYS A 369 -18.63 -17.13 -18.11
N LEU A 370 -19.72 -17.89 -17.98
CA LEU A 370 -20.44 -18.45 -19.13
C LEU A 370 -21.06 -17.35 -20.01
N GLN A 371 -21.65 -16.30 -19.40
CA GLN A 371 -22.17 -15.14 -20.13
C GLN A 371 -21.07 -14.44 -20.94
N GLU A 372 -19.89 -14.23 -20.35
CA GLU A 372 -18.75 -13.60 -21.02
C GLU A 372 -18.22 -14.43 -22.19
N MET A 373 -18.01 -15.74 -21.98
CA MET A 373 -17.44 -16.58 -23.03
C MET A 373 -18.39 -16.76 -24.23
N VAL A 374 -19.71 -16.88 -23.99
CA VAL A 374 -20.72 -16.98 -25.05
C VAL A 374 -20.94 -15.64 -25.76
N ASP A 375 -20.97 -14.52 -25.03
CA ASP A 375 -21.08 -13.17 -25.62
C ASP A 375 -19.93 -12.89 -26.58
N GLU A 376 -18.70 -13.21 -26.16
CA GLU A 376 -17.51 -12.99 -26.99
C GLU A 376 -17.52 -13.90 -28.23
N ILE A 377 -17.78 -15.21 -28.10
CA ILE A 377 -17.73 -16.11 -29.26
C ILE A 377 -18.76 -15.77 -30.33
N ILE A 378 -19.96 -15.32 -29.92
CA ILE A 378 -20.98 -14.85 -30.85
C ILE A 378 -20.56 -13.53 -31.51
N LYS A 379 -20.02 -12.58 -30.75
CA LYS A 379 -19.54 -11.30 -31.30
C LYS A 379 -18.39 -11.46 -32.28
N LEU A 380 -17.52 -12.44 -32.08
CA LEU A 380 -16.43 -12.74 -33.03
C LEU A 380 -16.94 -13.11 -34.43
N GLN A 381 -18.15 -13.66 -34.56
CA GLN A 381 -18.74 -13.95 -35.86
C GLN A 381 -19.23 -12.70 -36.59
N ILE A 382 -19.49 -11.62 -35.84
CA ILE A 382 -19.96 -10.35 -36.38
C ILE A 382 -18.74 -9.47 -36.67
N THR A 383 -17.79 -9.43 -35.74
CA THR A 383 -16.58 -8.63 -35.82
C THR A 383 -15.38 -9.49 -35.42
N PRO A 384 -14.64 -10.04 -36.40
CA PRO A 384 -13.45 -10.84 -36.14
C PRO A 384 -12.41 -10.07 -35.31
N ASN A 385 -11.83 -10.72 -34.30
CA ASN A 385 -10.76 -10.16 -33.49
C ASN A 385 -9.57 -11.13 -33.44
N PRO A 386 -8.43 -10.80 -34.09
CA PRO A 386 -7.25 -11.66 -34.11
C PRO A 386 -6.54 -11.77 -32.75
N ARG A 387 -6.89 -10.93 -31.77
CA ARG A 387 -6.34 -10.97 -30.40
C ARG A 387 -7.18 -11.80 -29.43
N TYR A 388 -8.25 -12.43 -29.90
CA TYR A 388 -9.10 -13.27 -29.05
C TYR A 388 -8.30 -14.44 -28.47
N LYS A 389 -8.48 -14.68 -27.18
CA LYS A 389 -8.00 -15.87 -26.50
C LYS A 389 -9.18 -16.80 -26.24
N ASP A 390 -9.01 -18.04 -26.67
CA ASP A 390 -10.05 -19.04 -26.50
C ASP A 390 -10.29 -19.35 -25.02
N LYS A 391 -11.54 -19.70 -24.70
CA LYS A 391 -12.00 -19.93 -23.34
C LYS A 391 -12.55 -21.35 -23.22
N TYR A 392 -12.22 -22.00 -22.12
CA TYR A 392 -12.44 -23.41 -21.91
C TYR A 392 -13.35 -23.67 -20.71
N ILE A 393 -14.15 -24.71 -20.84
CA ILE A 393 -14.78 -25.43 -19.73
C ILE A 393 -13.84 -26.59 -19.40
N VAL A 394 -13.44 -26.72 -18.14
CA VAL A 394 -12.49 -27.73 -17.67
C VAL A 394 -13.19 -28.60 -16.62
N ALA A 395 -13.06 -29.92 -16.74
CA ALA A 395 -13.53 -30.85 -15.73
C ALA A 395 -12.54 -30.88 -14.55
N MET A 396 -13.03 -30.66 -13.34
CA MET A 396 -12.24 -30.96 -12.14
C MET A 396 -12.14 -32.47 -11.98
N THR A 397 -10.93 -32.99 -11.71
CA THR A 397 -10.77 -34.42 -11.42
C THR A 397 -11.46 -34.77 -10.09
N GLU A 398 -11.82 -36.04 -9.88
CA GLU A 398 -12.39 -36.49 -8.60
C GLU A 398 -11.44 -36.19 -7.42
N ASP A 399 -10.14 -36.36 -7.65
CA ASP A 399 -9.10 -36.04 -6.68
C ASP A 399 -9.04 -34.53 -6.37
N GLU A 400 -9.15 -33.64 -7.38
CA GLU A 400 -9.19 -32.19 -7.15
C GLU A 400 -10.40 -31.77 -6.32
N LYS A 401 -11.57 -32.33 -6.66
CA LYS A 401 -12.81 -32.04 -5.95
C LYS A 401 -12.72 -32.49 -4.49
N ALA A 402 -12.22 -33.71 -4.25
CA ALA A 402 -12.01 -34.24 -2.91
C ALA A 402 -11.00 -33.41 -2.11
N PHE A 403 -9.92 -32.94 -2.74
CA PHE A 403 -8.95 -32.04 -2.12
C PHE A 403 -9.61 -30.73 -1.67
N ASN A 404 -10.37 -30.08 -2.55
CA ASN A 404 -11.04 -28.82 -2.24
C ASN A 404 -12.10 -28.97 -1.14
N GLU A 405 -12.89 -30.04 -1.17
CA GLU A 405 -13.90 -30.34 -0.14
C GLU A 405 -13.26 -30.69 1.20
N ALA A 406 -12.26 -31.56 1.22
CA ALA A 406 -11.55 -31.94 2.43
C ALA A 406 -10.85 -30.74 3.07
N THR A 407 -10.21 -29.89 2.26
CA THR A 407 -9.54 -28.67 2.75
C THR A 407 -10.52 -27.66 3.32
N SER A 408 -11.69 -27.48 2.68
CA SER A 408 -12.77 -26.63 3.19
C SER A 408 -13.21 -27.05 4.60
N ILE A 409 -13.32 -28.36 4.86
CA ILE A 409 -13.66 -28.90 6.17
C ILE A 409 -12.48 -28.76 7.15
N ALA A 410 -11.30 -29.23 6.76
CA ALA A 410 -10.12 -29.34 7.62
C ALA A 410 -9.62 -27.98 8.14
N PHE A 411 -9.71 -26.93 7.33
CA PHE A 411 -9.30 -25.56 7.70
C PHE A 411 -10.48 -24.63 8.01
N GLU A 412 -11.71 -25.14 7.99
CA GLU A 412 -12.94 -24.35 8.16
C GLU A 412 -13.03 -23.16 7.20
N ILE A 413 -12.73 -23.39 5.92
CA ILE A 413 -12.82 -22.42 4.83
C ILE A 413 -14.15 -22.61 4.11
N SER A 414 -14.84 -21.54 3.73
CA SER A 414 -16.05 -21.64 2.90
C SER A 414 -15.76 -22.42 1.61
N LYS A 415 -16.61 -23.40 1.27
CA LYS A 415 -16.50 -24.21 0.04
C LYS A 415 -16.45 -23.35 -1.23
N SER A 416 -17.14 -22.20 -1.23
CA SER A 416 -17.10 -21.23 -2.34
C SER A 416 -15.74 -20.58 -2.59
N LEU A 417 -14.79 -20.72 -1.65
CA LEU A 417 -13.44 -20.19 -1.74
C LEU A 417 -12.40 -21.28 -2.05
N CYS A 418 -12.81 -22.56 -2.13
CA CYS A 418 -11.96 -23.70 -2.44
C CYS A 418 -12.39 -24.29 -3.78
N THR A 419 -11.99 -23.65 -4.87
CA THR A 419 -12.61 -23.83 -6.20
C THR A 419 -11.64 -24.24 -7.30
N SER A 420 -10.35 -24.04 -7.06
CA SER A 420 -9.24 -24.55 -7.87
C SER A 420 -8.06 -24.80 -6.94
N ILE A 421 -7.10 -25.60 -7.38
CA ILE A 421 -5.90 -25.91 -6.60
C ILE A 421 -5.17 -24.62 -6.18
N GLU A 422 -5.03 -23.65 -7.07
CA GLU A 422 -4.31 -22.39 -6.81
C GLU A 422 -5.06 -21.51 -5.80
N GLN A 423 -6.38 -21.35 -5.95
CA GLN A 423 -7.16 -20.56 -4.99
C GLN A 423 -7.14 -21.22 -3.60
N THR A 424 -7.38 -22.53 -3.55
CA THR A 424 -7.38 -23.30 -2.30
C THR A 424 -6.03 -23.23 -1.60
N ARG A 425 -4.91 -23.33 -2.34
CA ARG A 425 -3.55 -23.13 -1.81
C ARG A 425 -3.38 -21.78 -1.12
N GLU A 426 -3.82 -20.69 -1.73
CA GLU A 426 -3.72 -19.37 -1.09
C GLU A 426 -4.59 -19.27 0.17
N ARG A 427 -5.74 -19.95 0.21
CA ARG A 427 -6.58 -20.01 1.42
C ARG A 427 -5.92 -20.81 2.53
N ILE A 428 -5.29 -21.93 2.21
CA ILE A 428 -4.48 -22.72 3.16
C ILE A 428 -3.40 -21.84 3.78
N ARG A 429 -2.61 -21.13 2.95
CA ARG A 429 -1.55 -20.21 3.41
C ARG A 429 -2.09 -19.12 4.34
N SER A 430 -3.25 -18.56 4.02
CA SER A 430 -3.90 -17.55 4.86
C SER A 430 -4.31 -18.12 6.20
N LYS A 431 -4.96 -19.29 6.22
CA LYS A 431 -5.45 -19.92 7.45
C LYS A 431 -4.33 -20.34 8.38
N MET A 432 -3.31 -20.98 7.84
CA MET A 432 -2.20 -21.45 8.64
C MET A 432 -1.40 -20.30 9.30
N LYS A 433 -1.40 -19.07 8.74
CA LYS A 433 -0.83 -17.88 9.41
C LYS A 433 -1.57 -17.52 10.70
N GLU A 434 -2.84 -17.91 10.84
CA GLU A 434 -3.64 -17.65 12.05
C GLU A 434 -3.25 -18.59 13.22
N TYR A 435 -2.63 -19.74 12.93
CA TYR A 435 -2.38 -20.81 13.91
C TYR A 435 -1.18 -20.60 14.82
N THR A 436 -0.46 -19.48 14.70
CA THR A 436 0.60 -19.05 15.62
C THR A 436 1.88 -19.90 15.60
N PHE A 437 1.79 -21.20 15.34
CA PHE A 437 2.90 -22.12 15.08
C PHE A 437 2.61 -22.99 13.86
N PRO A 438 3.65 -23.54 13.19
CA PRO A 438 3.46 -24.38 12.00
C PRO A 438 2.67 -25.67 12.27
N ILE A 439 1.86 -26.10 11.31
CA ILE A 439 0.99 -27.28 11.46
C ILE A 439 1.77 -28.60 11.60
N TRP A 440 3.02 -28.68 11.14
CA TRP A 440 3.84 -29.89 11.31
C TRP A 440 4.13 -30.19 12.78
N THR A 441 4.03 -29.20 13.67
CA THR A 441 4.22 -29.38 15.12
C THR A 441 3.20 -30.32 15.74
N ILE A 442 2.01 -30.44 15.13
CA ILE A 442 0.93 -31.33 15.53
C ILE A 442 1.39 -32.79 15.56
N LYS A 443 2.35 -33.18 14.74
CA LYS A 443 2.92 -34.54 14.72
C LYS A 443 3.43 -34.98 16.10
N SER A 444 3.85 -34.03 16.93
CA SER A 444 4.37 -34.29 18.28
C SER A 444 3.28 -34.58 19.32
N ILE A 445 2.01 -34.36 18.99
CA ILE A 445 0.85 -34.60 19.87
C ILE A 445 -0.20 -35.51 19.25
N ILE A 446 -0.04 -35.90 17.98
CA ILE A 446 -1.04 -36.70 17.26
C ILE A 446 -1.24 -38.09 17.89
N SER A 447 -0.24 -38.61 18.61
CA SER A 447 -0.37 -39.82 19.42
C SER A 447 -1.42 -39.69 20.52
N ASP A 448 -1.62 -38.48 21.04
CA ASP A 448 -2.41 -38.19 22.23
C ASP A 448 -3.84 -37.72 21.89
N VAL A 449 -4.14 -37.58 20.60
CA VAL A 449 -5.47 -37.20 20.08
C VAL A 449 -6.20 -38.44 19.58
N GLU A 450 -7.46 -38.59 19.99
CA GLU A 450 -8.36 -39.61 19.44
C GLU A 450 -8.81 -39.20 18.04
N THR A 451 -8.51 -40.05 17.05
CA THR A 451 -8.87 -39.86 15.63
C THR A 451 -9.48 -41.15 15.08
N GLN A 452 -10.42 -41.04 14.15
CA GLN A 452 -10.99 -42.22 13.48
C GLN A 452 -10.09 -42.71 12.33
N THR A 453 -9.43 -41.77 11.65
CA THR A 453 -8.45 -42.02 10.60
C THR A 453 -7.12 -42.47 11.21
N ASN A 454 -6.43 -43.36 10.51
CA ASN A 454 -5.10 -43.82 10.90
C ASN A 454 -4.12 -42.62 11.00
N LYS A 455 -3.37 -42.56 12.11
CA LYS A 455 -2.46 -41.45 12.42
C LYS A 455 -1.36 -41.25 11.37
N ASP A 456 -0.83 -42.32 10.77
CA ASP A 456 0.18 -42.22 9.71
C ASP A 456 -0.38 -41.55 8.45
N ILE A 457 -1.66 -41.79 8.14
CA ILE A 457 -2.35 -41.14 7.02
C ILE A 457 -2.52 -39.65 7.31
N LEU A 458 -2.94 -39.29 8.52
CA LEU A 458 -3.08 -37.89 8.94
C LEU A 458 -1.72 -37.16 8.91
N ILE A 459 -0.64 -37.79 9.37
CA ILE A 459 0.73 -37.25 9.27
C ILE A 459 1.10 -37.00 7.81
N LYS A 460 0.80 -37.95 6.92
CA LYS A 460 1.07 -37.81 5.48
C LYS A 460 0.28 -36.66 4.85
N ILE A 461 -0.99 -36.48 5.23
CA ILE A 461 -1.80 -35.35 4.75
C ILE A 461 -1.26 -34.02 5.30
N LEU A 462 -0.82 -33.96 6.57
CA LEU A 462 -0.16 -32.77 7.13
C LEU A 462 1.12 -32.41 6.36
N ASP A 463 1.91 -33.41 5.96
CA ASP A 463 3.10 -33.19 5.11
C ASP A 463 2.73 -32.63 3.74
N TYR A 464 1.70 -33.18 3.10
CA TYR A 464 1.20 -32.62 1.85
C TYR A 464 0.64 -31.20 2.01
N TYR A 465 -0.03 -30.87 3.11
CA TYR A 465 -0.46 -29.50 3.37
C TYR A 465 0.71 -28.53 3.58
N CYS A 466 1.78 -28.97 4.26
CA CYS A 466 3.04 -28.22 4.32
C CYS A 466 3.68 -28.06 2.93
N GLY A 467 3.62 -29.11 2.10
CA GLY A 467 4.15 -29.13 0.74
C GLY A 467 3.41 -28.21 -0.22
N ILE A 468 2.07 -28.24 -0.24
CA ILE A 468 1.29 -27.37 -1.12
C ILE A 468 1.38 -25.89 -0.68
N ALA A 469 1.53 -25.62 0.62
CA ALA A 469 1.79 -24.28 1.13
C ALA A 469 3.17 -23.77 0.69
N ASN A 470 4.19 -24.63 0.68
CA ASN A 470 5.54 -24.31 0.21
C ASN A 470 6.22 -25.56 -0.39
N SER A 471 6.31 -25.62 -1.72
CA SER A 471 6.81 -26.80 -2.44
C SER A 471 8.25 -27.17 -2.12
N ASN A 472 9.05 -26.24 -1.60
CA ASN A 472 10.41 -26.51 -1.11
C ASN A 472 10.44 -27.53 0.05
N ASN A 473 9.32 -27.75 0.74
CA ASN A 473 9.21 -28.71 1.84
C ASN A 473 9.19 -30.18 1.40
N MET A 474 8.93 -30.47 0.13
CA MET A 474 8.89 -31.84 -0.40
C MET A 474 10.24 -32.31 -0.97
N GLY A 475 11.32 -31.52 -0.78
CA GLY A 475 12.66 -31.78 -1.31
C GLY A 475 12.85 -31.27 -2.74
N ALA A 476 14.12 -31.14 -3.19
CA ALA A 476 14.45 -30.76 -4.56
C ALA A 476 14.13 -31.91 -5.54
N GLY A 477 12.85 -32.09 -5.88
CA GLY A 477 12.40 -33.15 -6.77
C GLY A 477 10.89 -33.13 -7.07
N SER A 478 10.55 -32.64 -8.27
CA SER A 478 9.46 -33.09 -9.17
C SER A 478 8.00 -33.22 -8.70
N THR A 479 7.60 -32.84 -7.49
CA THR A 479 6.17 -32.91 -7.10
C THR A 479 5.54 -31.53 -7.24
N SER A 480 4.67 -31.35 -8.23
CA SER A 480 3.96 -30.09 -8.45
C SER A 480 2.84 -29.87 -7.43
N ASP A 481 2.38 -28.63 -7.27
CA ASP A 481 1.23 -28.32 -6.41
C ASP A 481 -0.02 -29.16 -6.78
N ASN A 482 -0.16 -29.48 -8.07
CA ASN A 482 -1.24 -30.33 -8.57
C ASN A 482 -1.09 -31.78 -8.10
N ASP A 483 0.12 -32.33 -8.16
CA ASP A 483 0.39 -33.70 -7.69
C ASP A 483 0.12 -33.82 -6.19
N ILE A 484 0.47 -32.79 -5.41
CA ILE A 484 0.20 -32.73 -3.97
C ILE A 484 -1.30 -32.65 -3.70
N ALA A 485 -2.02 -31.76 -4.40
CA ALA A 485 -3.47 -31.64 -4.27
C ALA A 485 -4.17 -32.97 -4.59
N TYR A 486 -3.81 -33.63 -5.68
CA TYR A 486 -4.38 -34.93 -6.03
C TYR A 486 -4.06 -36.02 -4.99
N ALA A 487 -2.84 -36.04 -4.45
CA ALA A 487 -2.48 -36.98 -3.40
C ALA A 487 -3.31 -36.78 -2.12
N ILE A 488 -3.56 -35.53 -1.71
CA ILE A 488 -4.46 -35.22 -0.58
C ILE A 488 -5.89 -35.69 -0.91
N GLY A 489 -6.39 -35.33 -2.10
CA GLY A 489 -7.72 -35.71 -2.56
C GLY A 489 -7.95 -37.22 -2.50
N LYS A 490 -7.02 -38.00 -3.07
CA LYS A 490 -7.05 -39.46 -3.05
C LYS A 490 -7.07 -40.04 -1.64
N LEU A 491 -6.20 -39.53 -0.74
CA LEU A 491 -6.17 -39.99 0.65
C LEU A 491 -7.49 -39.71 1.38
N CYS A 492 -8.12 -38.57 1.11
CA CYS A 492 -9.42 -38.21 1.69
C CYS A 492 -10.59 -39.01 1.10
N ILE A 493 -10.52 -39.43 -0.17
CA ILE A 493 -11.49 -40.36 -0.76
C ILE A 493 -11.41 -41.73 -0.07
N GLU A 494 -10.19 -42.25 0.11
CA GLU A 494 -9.93 -43.53 0.78
C GLU A 494 -10.26 -43.48 2.28
N ASN A 495 -10.18 -42.30 2.91
CA ASN A 495 -10.37 -42.10 4.36
C ASN A 495 -11.36 -40.95 4.62
N LYS A 496 -12.66 -41.28 4.60
CA LYS A 496 -13.75 -40.28 4.62
C LYS A 496 -13.75 -39.35 5.84
N GLU A 497 -13.26 -39.80 6.99
CA GLU A 497 -13.20 -39.00 8.22
C GLU A 497 -11.92 -38.14 8.33
N ALA A 498 -10.96 -38.28 7.40
CA ALA A 498 -9.68 -37.59 7.49
C ALA A 498 -9.85 -36.06 7.59
N ALA A 499 -10.79 -35.49 6.83
CA ALA A 499 -11.06 -34.05 6.86
C ALA A 499 -11.61 -33.57 8.22
N ASN A 500 -12.47 -34.38 8.87
CA ASN A 500 -13.04 -34.08 10.18
C ASN A 500 -12.00 -34.24 11.29
N ASP A 501 -11.18 -35.29 11.24
CA ASP A 501 -10.07 -35.49 12.19
C ASP A 501 -9.03 -34.35 12.05
N LEU A 502 -8.71 -33.94 10.82
CA LEU A 502 -7.81 -32.81 10.56
C LEU A 502 -8.39 -31.49 11.06
N LYS A 503 -9.71 -31.28 10.98
CA LYS A 503 -10.36 -30.10 11.58
C LYS A 503 -10.12 -29.99 13.09
N ILE A 504 -10.14 -31.12 13.81
CA ILE A 504 -9.87 -31.16 15.25
C ILE A 504 -8.39 -30.82 15.55
N LEU A 505 -7.49 -31.19 14.64
CA LEU A 505 -6.05 -30.99 14.77
C LEU A 505 -5.57 -29.60 14.31
N LEU A 506 -6.13 -29.07 13.22
CA LEU A 506 -5.68 -27.85 12.54
C LEU A 506 -6.29 -26.59 13.18
N ASN A 507 -5.83 -26.28 14.39
CA ASN A 507 -6.19 -25.05 15.07
C ASN A 507 -5.02 -24.50 15.90
N LYS A 508 -5.19 -23.27 16.38
CA LYS A 508 -4.19 -22.52 17.14
C LYS A 508 -3.78 -23.20 18.45
N GLU A 509 -4.72 -23.81 19.16
CA GLU A 509 -4.47 -24.46 20.44
C GLU A 509 -3.60 -25.70 20.24
N LYS A 510 -3.98 -26.56 19.29
CA LYS A 510 -3.23 -27.77 18.94
C LYS A 510 -1.86 -27.50 18.36
N CYS A 511 -1.68 -26.47 17.53
CA CYS A 511 -0.35 -26.07 17.08
C CYS A 511 0.54 -25.57 18.25
N THR A 512 -0.05 -24.91 19.24
CA THR A 512 0.69 -24.48 20.45
C THR A 512 1.07 -25.65 21.35
N GLU A 513 0.16 -26.60 21.57
CA GLU A 513 0.44 -27.86 22.27
C GLU A 513 1.51 -28.68 21.54
N GLY A 514 1.38 -28.80 20.21
CA GLY A 514 2.34 -29.43 19.32
C GLY A 514 3.74 -28.84 19.47
N MET A 515 3.86 -27.52 19.46
CA MET A 515 5.16 -26.85 19.64
C MET A 515 5.73 -27.12 21.05
N LYS A 516 4.91 -27.10 22.10
CA LYS A 516 5.37 -27.42 23.46
C LYS A 516 5.88 -28.86 23.58
N ALA A 517 5.20 -29.82 22.94
CA ALA A 517 5.64 -31.21 22.91
C ALA A 517 6.93 -31.37 22.10
N TYR A 518 7.00 -30.77 20.91
CA TYR A 518 8.18 -30.77 20.06
C TYR A 518 9.42 -30.23 20.80
N LEU A 519 9.27 -29.12 21.54
CA LEU A 519 10.35 -28.50 22.31
C LEU A 519 10.88 -29.35 23.47
N LYS A 520 10.14 -30.37 23.93
CA LYS A 520 10.65 -31.32 24.95
C LYS A 520 11.70 -32.26 24.37
N GLU A 521 11.56 -32.60 23.09
CA GLU A 521 12.46 -33.51 22.39
C GLU A 521 13.58 -32.78 21.65
N PHE A 522 13.26 -31.62 21.05
CA PHE A 522 14.20 -30.84 20.26
C PHE A 522 15.38 -30.33 21.10
N ASP A 523 16.62 -30.56 20.61
CA ASP A 523 17.87 -30.27 21.30
C ASP A 523 17.84 -30.69 22.80
N ASN A 524 17.25 -31.86 23.10
CA ASN A 524 17.08 -32.44 24.43
C ASN A 524 16.33 -31.55 25.45
N GLY A 525 15.37 -30.73 24.99
CA GLY A 525 14.59 -29.88 25.90
C GLY A 525 15.38 -28.71 26.47
N GLU A 526 16.47 -28.30 25.80
CA GLU A 526 17.38 -27.25 26.27
C GLU A 526 16.66 -25.92 26.54
N LEU A 527 15.74 -25.50 25.66
CA LEU A 527 14.98 -24.26 25.84
C LEU A 527 14.15 -24.28 27.13
N ILE A 528 13.44 -25.38 27.38
CA ILE A 528 12.57 -25.53 28.56
C ILE A 528 13.44 -25.50 29.82
N THR A 529 14.54 -26.25 29.81
CA THR A 529 15.49 -26.32 30.94
C THR A 529 16.08 -24.94 31.26
N LEU A 530 16.46 -24.17 30.25
CA LEU A 530 17.00 -22.82 30.45
C LEU A 530 15.93 -21.84 30.93
N ALA A 531 14.69 -21.94 30.43
CA ALA A 531 13.58 -21.11 30.86
C ALA A 531 13.22 -21.35 32.34
N GLU A 532 13.25 -22.61 32.80
CA GLU A 532 13.10 -22.97 34.21
C GLU A 532 14.22 -22.37 35.07
N LYS A 533 15.48 -22.50 34.65
CA LYS A 533 16.64 -21.89 35.34
C LYS A 533 16.54 -20.36 35.42
N ALA A 534 16.03 -19.71 34.36
CA ALA A 534 15.79 -18.27 34.35
C ALA A 534 14.63 -17.86 35.28
N GLY A 535 13.69 -18.76 35.57
CA GLY A 535 12.47 -18.48 36.34
C GLY A 535 11.38 -17.81 35.51
N ASP A 536 11.32 -18.13 34.21
CA ASP A 536 10.46 -17.45 33.23
C ASP A 536 8.98 -17.92 33.25
N SER A 537 8.64 -18.90 34.09
CA SER A 537 7.25 -19.36 34.32
C SER A 537 6.50 -19.74 33.03
N GLY A 538 7.21 -20.26 32.03
CA GLY A 538 6.64 -20.73 30.76
C GLY A 538 6.42 -19.66 29.69
N GLN A 539 6.92 -18.42 29.86
CA GLN A 539 6.79 -17.37 28.85
C GLN A 539 7.66 -17.59 27.60
N TYR A 540 8.61 -18.53 27.62
CA TYR A 540 9.45 -18.90 26.48
C TYR A 540 8.64 -19.18 25.21
N ILE A 541 7.44 -19.75 25.36
CA ILE A 541 6.56 -20.04 24.22
C ILE A 541 6.02 -18.75 23.58
N ASN A 542 5.78 -17.70 24.37
CA ASN A 542 5.36 -16.39 23.87
C ASN A 542 6.51 -15.63 23.22
N ILE A 543 7.74 -15.79 23.72
CA ILE A 543 8.95 -15.23 23.10
C ILE A 543 9.21 -15.91 21.75
N LEU A 544 9.13 -17.26 21.73
CA LEU A 544 9.25 -18.03 20.50
C LEU A 544 8.18 -17.63 19.49
N ARG A 545 6.91 -17.47 19.92
CA ARG A 545 5.83 -16.96 19.07
C ARG A 545 6.20 -15.63 18.40
N LYS A 546 6.77 -14.66 19.13
CA LYS A 546 7.16 -13.36 18.55
C LYS A 546 8.23 -13.50 17.46
N LYS A 547 9.17 -14.43 17.61
CA LYS A 547 10.16 -14.75 16.55
C LYS A 547 9.48 -15.32 15.30
N PHE A 548 8.37 -16.01 15.53
CA PHE A 548 7.46 -16.54 14.52
C PHE A 548 6.40 -15.49 14.06
N ASP A 549 6.48 -14.22 14.44
CA ASP A 549 5.56 -13.19 13.88
C ASP A 549 6.31 -12.18 13.00
N ALA A 550 7.63 -12.02 13.20
CA ALA A 550 8.42 -10.91 12.66
C ALA A 550 8.80 -11.02 11.17
N ASP A 551 8.76 -12.21 10.55
CA ASP A 551 9.24 -12.41 9.16
C ASP A 551 8.46 -13.53 8.42
N ALA A 552 7.13 -13.51 8.58
CA ALA A 552 6.21 -14.63 8.41
C ALA A 552 6.03 -15.24 6.99
N ALA A 553 6.81 -14.84 5.98
CA ALA A 553 6.61 -15.38 4.62
C ALA A 553 7.34 -16.71 4.39
N ASN A 554 8.51 -16.92 5.00
CA ASN A 554 9.42 -18.01 4.61
C ASN A 554 9.52 -19.17 5.62
N TRP A 555 9.37 -18.93 6.93
CA TRP A 555 9.63 -19.94 7.96
C TRP A 555 8.35 -20.60 8.54
N VAL A 556 7.16 -20.10 8.21
CA VAL A 556 5.87 -20.68 8.69
C VAL A 556 5.71 -22.13 8.20
N TRP A 557 6.48 -22.54 7.18
CA TRP A 557 6.35 -23.84 6.52
C TRP A 557 7.59 -24.72 6.62
N ASN A 558 8.78 -24.14 6.79
CA ASN A 558 10.05 -24.87 6.72
C ASN A 558 10.55 -25.26 8.13
N VAL A 559 10.74 -26.56 8.34
CA VAL A 559 11.20 -27.13 9.62
C VAL A 559 12.58 -26.61 10.01
N GLU A 560 13.54 -26.56 9.09
CA GLU A 560 14.91 -26.11 9.35
C GLU A 560 14.92 -24.63 9.79
N THR A 561 14.14 -23.79 9.13
CA THR A 561 14.06 -22.36 9.50
C THR A 561 13.38 -22.18 10.85
N ALA A 562 12.34 -22.96 11.15
CA ALA A 562 11.71 -22.96 12.47
C ALA A 562 12.69 -23.44 13.57
N GLN A 563 13.47 -24.47 13.30
CA GLN A 563 14.53 -24.95 14.20
C GLN A 563 15.61 -23.88 14.44
N GLN A 564 16.01 -23.13 13.41
CA GLN A 564 16.92 -22.00 13.56
C GLN A 564 16.34 -20.93 14.50
N LYS A 565 15.05 -20.60 14.37
CA LYS A 565 14.38 -19.65 15.28
C LYS A 565 14.30 -20.17 16.71
N ILE A 566 14.09 -21.47 16.91
CA ILE A 566 14.18 -22.09 18.24
C ILE A 566 15.60 -21.93 18.81
N ARG A 567 16.64 -22.17 18.01
CA ARG A 567 18.05 -22.01 18.43
C ARG A 567 18.43 -20.57 18.75
N GLU A 568 17.89 -19.58 18.04
CA GLU A 568 18.04 -18.17 18.37
C GLU A 568 17.49 -17.86 19.77
N VAL A 569 16.31 -18.40 20.12
CA VAL A 569 15.71 -18.22 21.46
C VAL A 569 16.51 -19.00 22.52
N ILE A 570 16.98 -20.21 22.22
CA ILE A 570 17.88 -20.96 23.11
C ILE A 570 19.11 -20.11 23.46
N LEU A 571 19.73 -19.47 22.48
CA LEU A 571 20.90 -18.61 22.70
C LEU A 571 20.56 -17.39 23.58
N GLU A 572 19.39 -16.77 23.40
CA GLU A 572 18.91 -15.70 24.28
C GLU A 572 18.79 -16.19 25.73
N TYR A 573 18.18 -17.36 25.96
CA TYR A 573 18.06 -17.94 27.31
C TYR A 573 19.39 -18.37 27.91
N LYS A 574 20.33 -18.86 27.09
CA LYS A 574 21.72 -19.12 27.51
C LYS A 574 22.37 -17.85 28.05
N ILE A 575 22.21 -16.72 27.36
CA ILE A 575 22.72 -15.43 27.81
C ILE A 575 22.05 -14.99 29.12
N ILE A 576 20.72 -15.15 29.26
CA ILE A 576 20.00 -14.82 30.50
C ILE A 576 20.56 -15.60 31.68
N VAL A 577 20.66 -16.93 31.55
CA VAL A 577 21.12 -17.82 32.63
C VAL A 577 22.55 -17.53 33.04
N GLU A 578 23.46 -17.33 32.08
CA GLU A 578 24.85 -16.97 32.40
C GLU A 578 24.97 -15.56 32.98
N SER A 579 24.20 -14.60 32.47
CA SER A 579 24.20 -13.22 32.98
C SER A 579 23.71 -13.18 34.42
N ASN A 580 22.66 -13.94 34.77
CA ASN A 580 22.11 -14.02 36.13
C ASN A 580 23.11 -14.54 37.18
N LYS A 581 24.23 -15.15 36.76
CA LYS A 581 25.33 -15.51 37.69
C LYS A 581 26.17 -14.28 38.06
N VAL A 582 26.20 -13.25 37.22
CA VAL A 582 27.11 -12.09 37.33
C VAL A 582 26.37 -10.82 37.72
N ILE A 583 25.18 -10.61 37.17
CA ILE A 583 24.36 -9.41 37.34
C ILE A 583 23.03 -9.75 38.04
N SER A 584 22.17 -8.74 38.21
CA SER A 584 20.86 -8.88 38.83
C SER A 584 20.01 -9.92 38.08
N LYS A 585 19.23 -10.72 38.82
CA LYS A 585 18.40 -11.76 38.20
C LYS A 585 17.35 -11.14 37.26
N SER A 586 17.29 -11.67 36.05
CA SER A 586 16.36 -11.29 35.00
C SER A 586 15.73 -12.53 34.34
N THR A 587 14.52 -12.38 33.81
CA THR A 587 13.74 -13.48 33.20
C THR A 587 13.62 -13.36 31.68
N THR A 588 13.84 -12.16 31.12
CA THR A 588 13.77 -11.91 29.68
C THR A 588 15.09 -11.35 29.14
N PHE A 589 15.33 -11.53 27.85
CA PHE A 589 16.54 -11.07 27.20
C PHE A 589 16.65 -9.54 27.22
N GLU A 590 15.55 -8.82 26.98
CA GLU A 590 15.55 -7.35 27.00
C GLU A 590 15.84 -6.79 28.40
N ASN A 591 15.34 -7.44 29.45
CA ASN A 591 15.66 -7.08 30.83
C ASN A 591 17.14 -7.36 31.12
N THR A 592 17.68 -8.47 30.63
CA THR A 592 19.11 -8.81 30.77
C THR A 592 20.00 -7.74 30.14
N VAL A 593 19.68 -7.29 28.92
CA VAL A 593 20.43 -6.23 28.23
C VAL A 593 20.33 -4.90 28.99
N ARG A 594 19.16 -4.56 29.53
CA ARG A 594 18.99 -3.35 30.37
C ARG A 594 19.83 -3.44 31.64
N GLU A 595 19.84 -4.58 32.32
CA GLU A 595 20.68 -4.77 33.52
C GLU A 595 22.18 -4.66 33.19
N TRP A 596 22.65 -5.20 32.06
CA TRP A 596 24.04 -4.98 31.61
C TRP A 596 24.33 -3.50 31.36
N CYS A 597 23.43 -2.78 30.70
CA CYS A 597 23.53 -1.33 30.51
C CYS A 597 23.56 -0.58 31.85
N ASP A 598 22.83 -1.03 32.85
CA ASP A 598 22.80 -0.45 34.18
C ASP A 598 24.10 -0.73 34.94
N LYS A 599 24.64 -1.96 34.89
CA LYS A 599 25.99 -2.23 35.44
C LYS A 599 27.04 -1.35 34.77
N CYS A 600 27.03 -1.25 33.45
CA CYS A 600 27.96 -0.36 32.73
C CYS A 600 27.79 1.12 33.09
N GLN A 601 26.60 1.57 33.50
CA GLN A 601 26.36 2.95 33.96
C GLN A 601 27.19 3.29 35.21
N TYR A 602 27.42 2.32 36.09
CA TYR A 602 28.16 2.52 37.33
C TYR A 602 29.66 2.25 37.20
N ILE A 603 30.14 1.92 35.99
CA ILE A 603 31.57 1.87 35.71
C ILE A 603 32.06 3.30 35.48
N ARG A 604 32.92 3.79 36.39
CA ARG A 604 33.40 5.19 36.39
C ARG A 604 34.71 5.37 35.63
N ILE A 605 35.11 4.38 34.85
CA ILE A 605 36.36 4.38 34.07
C ILE A 605 36.00 4.23 32.60
N SER A 606 36.50 5.14 31.76
CA SER A 606 36.31 5.08 30.31
C SER A 606 36.94 3.81 29.72
N TYR A 607 36.17 3.01 28.98
CA TYR A 607 36.71 1.85 28.26
C TYR A 607 37.83 2.26 27.27
N PRO A 608 37.64 3.30 26.42
CA PRO A 608 38.72 3.79 25.54
C PRO A 608 40.02 4.16 26.26
N ALA A 609 39.95 4.65 27.51
CA ALA A 609 41.12 4.93 28.33
C ALA A 609 41.71 3.67 28.97
N ALA A 610 40.86 2.71 29.37
CA ALA A 610 41.26 1.48 30.06
C ALA A 610 41.72 0.34 29.14
N LYS A 611 41.36 0.34 27.85
CA LYS A 611 41.52 -0.81 26.93
C LYS A 611 42.92 -1.43 26.86
N ASN A 612 43.96 -0.64 27.12
CA ASN A 612 45.37 -1.08 27.09
C ASN A 612 45.84 -1.72 28.41
N TYR A 613 45.01 -1.70 29.46
CA TYR A 613 45.32 -2.21 30.81
C TYR A 613 44.48 -3.42 31.19
N LEU A 614 43.74 -3.99 30.22
CA LEU A 614 42.69 -4.99 30.44
C LEU A 614 43.01 -6.37 29.83
N ASP A 615 44.17 -6.53 29.19
CA ASP A 615 44.62 -7.79 28.56
C ASP A 615 43.47 -8.51 27.79
N GLY A 616 43.31 -9.82 27.99
CA GLY A 616 42.25 -10.63 27.36
C GLY A 616 40.81 -10.26 27.76
N PHE A 617 40.63 -9.54 28.88
CA PHE A 617 39.32 -9.07 29.35
C PHE A 617 38.81 -7.87 28.55
N SER A 618 39.70 -7.16 27.84
CA SER A 618 39.39 -5.99 27.01
C SER A 618 38.29 -6.29 25.97
N ALA A 619 38.32 -7.49 25.37
CA ALA A 619 37.34 -7.90 24.36
C ALA A 619 35.89 -7.96 24.90
N PHE A 620 35.69 -8.38 26.15
CA PHE A 620 34.36 -8.41 26.75
C PHE A 620 33.86 -7.01 27.10
N LEU A 621 34.72 -6.16 27.66
CA LEU A 621 34.39 -4.76 27.94
C LEU A 621 34.13 -3.95 26.67
N GLU A 622 34.78 -4.28 25.55
CA GLU A 622 34.46 -3.68 24.25
C GLU A 622 33.02 -3.98 23.82
N VAL A 623 32.59 -5.23 23.94
CA VAL A 623 31.21 -5.60 23.61
C VAL A 623 30.24 -4.89 24.55
N LEU A 624 30.52 -4.86 25.86
CA LEU A 624 29.70 -4.12 26.83
C LEU A 624 29.65 -2.62 26.56
N TYR A 625 30.75 -2.02 26.10
CA TYR A 625 30.80 -0.61 25.68
C TYR A 625 29.86 -0.35 24.51
N ASN A 626 29.87 -1.23 23.50
CA ASN A 626 28.99 -1.14 22.34
C ASN A 626 27.52 -1.38 22.72
N VAL A 627 27.25 -2.33 23.61
CA VAL A 627 25.89 -2.59 24.15
C VAL A 627 25.40 -1.38 24.93
N LYS A 628 26.20 -0.78 25.80
CA LYS A 628 25.81 0.42 26.54
C LYS A 628 25.52 1.61 25.61
N LYS A 629 26.26 1.76 24.52
CA LYS A 629 26.03 2.81 23.52
C LYS A 629 24.76 2.60 22.70
N SER A 630 24.48 1.37 22.29
CA SER A 630 23.36 1.05 21.40
C SER A 630 22.06 0.69 22.13
N GLY A 631 22.15 0.24 23.38
CA GLY A 631 21.04 -0.28 24.17
C GLY A 631 20.55 -1.67 23.74
N VAL A 632 21.20 -2.31 22.76
CA VAL A 632 20.77 -3.58 22.17
C VAL A 632 21.95 -4.51 21.89
N ILE A 633 21.69 -5.82 21.84
CA ILE A 633 22.62 -6.83 21.30
C ILE A 633 22.00 -7.36 20.02
N LEU A 634 22.68 -7.15 18.88
CA LEU A 634 22.22 -7.66 17.59
C LEU A 634 22.31 -9.20 17.54
N ASP A 635 21.44 -9.85 16.77
CA ASP A 635 21.44 -11.32 16.64
C ASP A 635 22.81 -11.88 16.24
N SER A 636 23.50 -11.22 15.31
CA SER A 636 24.85 -11.59 14.87
C SER A 636 25.93 -11.48 15.96
N GLN A 637 25.67 -10.73 17.03
CA GLN A 637 26.60 -10.50 18.14
C GLN A 637 26.31 -11.39 19.35
N LYS A 638 25.13 -12.01 19.44
CA LYS A 638 24.69 -12.80 20.60
C LYS A 638 25.64 -13.94 20.94
N GLN A 639 26.09 -14.70 19.93
CA GLN A 639 27.01 -15.82 20.16
C GLN A 639 28.34 -15.32 20.71
N LYS A 640 28.92 -14.28 20.10
CA LYS A 640 30.15 -13.65 20.59
C LYS A 640 30.01 -13.10 22.01
N PHE A 641 28.87 -12.48 22.33
CA PHE A 641 28.59 -11.99 23.69
C PHE A 641 28.54 -13.14 24.69
N TYR A 642 27.84 -14.22 24.36
CA TYR A 642 27.71 -15.41 25.19
C TYR A 642 29.08 -16.05 25.48
N ASP A 643 29.89 -16.27 24.45
CA ASP A 643 31.22 -16.90 24.60
C ASP A 643 32.14 -16.04 25.47
N LEU A 644 32.14 -14.72 25.26
CA LEU A 644 32.94 -13.79 26.08
C LEU A 644 32.42 -13.68 27.51
N LEU A 645 31.11 -13.75 27.73
CA LEU A 645 30.50 -13.74 29.06
C LEU A 645 30.95 -14.96 29.87
N ILE A 646 30.93 -16.15 29.28
CA ILE A 646 31.42 -17.37 29.94
C ILE A 646 32.89 -17.23 30.31
N ALA A 647 33.72 -16.77 29.35
CA ALA A 647 35.16 -16.66 29.56
C ALA A 647 35.57 -15.59 30.58
N ASN A 648 34.73 -14.57 30.81
CA ASN A 648 35.11 -13.37 31.56
C ASN A 648 34.16 -12.98 32.71
N ALA A 649 33.22 -13.85 33.07
CA ALA A 649 32.28 -13.62 34.17
C ALA A 649 32.98 -13.24 35.49
N ASP A 650 34.00 -14.02 35.87
CA ASP A 650 34.76 -13.79 37.11
C ASP A 650 35.61 -12.51 37.04
N ASN A 651 36.24 -12.25 35.88
CA ASN A 651 36.98 -11.01 35.64
C ASN A 651 36.07 -9.78 35.79
N PHE A 652 34.83 -9.86 35.29
CA PHE A 652 33.85 -8.79 35.46
C PHE A 652 33.41 -8.62 36.91
N ARG A 653 33.15 -9.69 37.66
CA ARG A 653 32.81 -9.58 39.10
C ARG A 653 33.93 -8.92 39.89
N THR A 654 35.18 -9.30 39.64
CA THR A 654 36.36 -8.71 40.29
C THR A 654 36.49 -7.23 39.96
N LEU A 655 36.41 -6.85 38.68
CA LEU A 655 36.46 -5.43 38.30
C LEU A 655 35.31 -4.64 38.92
N TYR A 656 34.09 -5.15 38.85
CA TYR A 656 32.92 -4.43 39.34
C TYR A 656 32.94 -4.26 40.87
N GLY A 657 33.49 -5.25 41.59
CA GLY A 657 33.71 -5.19 43.04
C GLY A 657 34.86 -4.27 43.47
N ASN A 658 35.93 -4.15 42.66
CA ASN A 658 37.03 -3.23 42.91
C ASN A 658 37.49 -2.51 41.62
N GLN A 659 36.88 -1.37 41.33
CA GLN A 659 37.25 -0.54 40.19
C GLN A 659 38.48 0.36 40.49
N ILE A 660 38.84 0.54 41.77
CA ILE A 660 39.89 1.49 42.18
C ILE A 660 41.26 1.09 41.62
N ASP A 661 41.58 -0.21 41.60
CA ASP A 661 42.87 -0.69 41.11
C ASP A 661 43.07 -0.38 39.63
N LEU A 662 42.01 -0.54 38.82
CA LEU A 662 42.04 -0.17 37.41
C LEU A 662 42.13 1.36 37.26
N PHE A 663 41.39 2.11 38.07
CA PHE A 663 41.42 3.57 38.05
C PHE A 663 42.83 4.11 38.32
N LYS A 664 43.54 3.58 39.31
CA LYS A 664 44.94 3.92 39.63
C LYS A 664 45.85 3.72 38.42
N LYS A 665 45.76 2.57 37.75
CA LYS A 665 46.58 2.26 36.57
C LYS A 665 46.26 3.18 35.37
N VAL A 666 44.98 3.44 35.12
CA VAL A 666 44.55 4.25 33.97
C VAL A 666 44.90 5.73 34.16
N CYS A 667 44.85 6.23 35.39
CA CYS A 667 45.01 7.65 35.71
C CYS A 667 46.29 7.97 36.51
N GLU A 668 47.29 7.07 36.49
CA GLU A 668 48.53 7.15 37.27
C GLU A 668 49.16 8.55 37.27
N PHE A 669 49.34 9.15 36.09
CA PHE A 669 49.91 10.49 35.92
C PHE A 669 49.15 11.60 36.68
N TYR A 670 47.82 11.51 36.78
CA TYR A 670 47.01 12.53 37.45
C TYR A 670 46.89 12.30 38.96
N LEU A 671 47.12 11.07 39.40
CA LEU A 671 46.97 10.63 40.79
C LEU A 671 48.31 10.58 41.53
N GLU A 672 49.41 10.94 40.86
CA GLU A 672 50.74 11.04 41.47
C GLU A 672 50.72 12.00 42.67
N GLY A 673 51.24 11.54 43.81
CA GLY A 673 51.31 12.31 45.04
C GLY A 673 50.09 12.23 45.96
N PHE A 674 49.05 11.47 45.60
CA PHE A 674 47.90 11.19 46.46
C PHE A 674 48.03 9.83 47.17
N THR A 675 47.51 9.75 48.39
CA THR A 675 47.35 8.50 49.16
C THR A 675 46.19 7.66 48.64
N ASP A 676 46.16 6.38 49.02
CA ASP A 676 45.10 5.45 48.59
C ASP A 676 43.70 5.88 49.02
N GLU A 677 43.58 6.48 50.20
CA GLU A 677 42.34 7.06 50.72
C GLU A 677 41.88 8.26 49.87
N GLU A 678 42.81 9.17 49.54
CA GLU A 678 42.52 10.35 48.71
C GLU A 678 42.11 9.95 47.29
N ILE A 679 42.79 8.96 46.70
CA ILE A 679 42.43 8.41 45.38
C ILE A 679 41.00 7.85 45.39
N LYS A 680 40.60 7.16 46.47
CA LYS A 680 39.24 6.62 46.62
C LYS A 680 38.21 7.74 46.74
N GLU A 681 38.52 8.81 47.45
CA GLU A 681 37.65 9.99 47.52
C GLU A 681 37.49 10.67 46.16
N ILE A 682 38.60 10.87 45.43
CA ILE A 682 38.56 11.43 44.06
C ILE A 682 37.70 10.54 43.15
N TYR A 683 37.90 9.23 43.17
CA TYR A 683 37.10 8.27 42.39
C TYR A 683 35.59 8.38 42.70
N ASN A 684 35.24 8.56 43.97
CA ASN A 684 33.85 8.71 44.40
C ASN A 684 33.18 10.01 43.90
N THR A 685 33.95 10.98 43.41
CA THR A 685 33.42 12.20 42.77
C THR A 685 33.26 12.10 41.25
N ILE A 686 33.78 11.04 40.62
CA ILE A 686 33.66 10.84 39.17
C ILE A 686 32.19 10.53 38.82
N PRO A 687 31.61 11.18 37.79
CA PRO A 687 30.22 10.95 37.41
C PRO A 687 29.96 9.52 36.95
N THR A 688 28.73 9.04 37.19
CA THR A 688 28.26 7.79 36.56
C THR A 688 28.16 7.97 35.04
N GLY A 689 28.32 6.87 34.29
CA GLY A 689 28.27 6.88 32.82
C GLY A 689 29.62 7.21 32.17
N SER A 690 30.71 7.27 32.94
CA SER A 690 32.05 7.52 32.38
C SER A 690 32.54 6.41 31.46
N PHE A 691 32.00 5.20 31.57
CA PHE A 691 32.39 4.05 30.75
C PHE A 691 32.37 4.31 29.25
N THR A 692 31.41 5.10 28.76
CA THR A 692 31.24 5.37 27.32
C THR A 692 31.95 6.62 26.82
N LYS A 693 32.56 7.40 27.72
CA LYS A 693 33.29 8.64 27.42
C LYS A 693 34.54 8.32 26.61
N ASP A 694 34.89 9.18 25.66
CA ASP A 694 36.17 9.04 24.96
C ASP A 694 37.34 9.37 25.89
N LYS A 695 38.55 9.05 25.43
CA LYS A 695 39.76 9.18 26.25
C LYS A 695 40.02 10.64 26.67
N THR A 696 39.84 11.60 25.77
CA THR A 696 40.11 13.02 26.01
C THR A 696 39.09 13.62 26.96
N GLU A 697 37.80 13.33 26.74
CA GLU A 697 36.72 13.77 27.61
C GLU A 697 36.91 13.21 29.03
N TYR A 698 37.25 11.93 29.15
CA TYR A 698 37.52 11.30 30.44
C TYR A 698 38.70 11.93 31.17
N THR A 699 39.85 12.13 30.50
CA THR A 699 41.03 12.75 31.12
C THR A 699 40.77 14.17 31.61
N ASN A 700 39.95 14.96 30.90
CA ASN A 700 39.58 16.30 31.33
C ASN A 700 38.73 16.28 32.61
N ILE A 701 37.80 15.32 32.72
CA ILE A 701 36.99 15.12 33.93
C ILE A 701 37.90 14.80 35.12
N ILE A 702 38.86 13.87 34.94
CA ILE A 702 39.80 13.48 36.00
C ILE A 702 40.64 14.67 36.45
N ASN A 703 41.26 15.39 35.50
CA ASN A 703 42.08 16.56 35.82
C ASN A 703 41.30 17.61 36.63
N ASN A 704 40.07 17.93 36.21
CA ASN A 704 39.21 18.87 36.94
C ASN A 704 38.87 18.38 38.35
N LYS A 705 38.60 17.08 38.55
CA LYS A 705 38.29 16.51 39.86
C LYS A 705 39.50 16.44 40.78
N VAL A 706 40.68 16.18 40.24
CA VAL A 706 41.94 16.23 41.00
C VAL A 706 42.23 17.67 41.46
N GLU A 707 42.10 18.65 40.58
CA GLU A 707 42.34 20.07 40.92
C GLU A 707 41.29 20.60 41.92
N GLU A 708 40.03 20.19 41.79
CA GLU A 708 38.98 20.49 42.76
C GLU A 708 39.32 19.92 44.15
N TYR A 709 39.79 18.67 44.21
CA TYR A 709 40.19 18.02 45.45
C TYR A 709 41.37 18.73 46.15
N LYS A 710 42.43 19.07 45.39
CA LYS A 710 43.58 19.84 45.91
C LYS A 710 43.15 21.16 46.53
N ARG A 711 42.28 21.92 45.84
CA ARG A 711 41.77 23.21 46.31
C ARG A 711 41.01 23.07 47.63
N ASN A 712 40.13 22.06 47.71
CA ASN A 712 39.33 21.82 48.90
C ASN A 712 40.20 21.39 50.09
N SER A 713 41.19 20.52 49.88
CA SER A 713 42.14 20.08 50.91
C SER A 713 42.98 21.26 51.45
N LYS A 714 43.54 22.11 50.58
CA LYS A 714 44.28 23.31 50.99
C LYS A 714 43.42 24.32 51.74
N SER A 715 42.18 24.55 51.31
CA SER A 715 41.23 25.45 51.98
C SER A 715 40.88 24.95 53.39
N ALA A 716 40.65 23.64 53.54
CA ALA A 716 40.42 23.02 54.83
C ALA A 716 41.64 23.18 55.76
N LYS A 717 42.86 23.00 55.24
CA LYS A 717 44.11 23.21 55.99
C LYS A 717 44.27 24.66 56.46
N LEU A 718 43.99 25.65 55.62
CA LEU A 718 44.03 27.08 56.00
C LEU A 718 43.07 27.39 57.15
N LYS A 719 41.82 26.92 57.07
CA LYS A 719 40.82 27.11 58.13
C LYS A 719 41.22 26.38 59.41
N LYS A 720 41.81 25.18 59.29
CA LYS A 720 42.34 24.44 60.44
C LYS A 720 43.46 25.19 61.15
N ILE A 721 44.44 25.75 60.42
CA ILE A 721 45.52 26.57 61.00
C ILE A 721 44.95 27.78 61.76
N TRP A 722 43.96 28.45 61.18
CA TRP A 722 43.27 29.56 61.85
C TRP A 722 42.61 29.12 63.15
N LYS A 723 41.85 28.03 63.10
CA LYS A 723 41.12 27.48 64.25
C LYS A 723 42.05 27.03 65.36
N GLU A 724 43.16 26.35 65.03
CA GLU A 724 44.16 25.90 66.01
C GLU A 724 44.86 27.08 66.71
N LYS A 725 45.11 28.18 65.99
CA LYS A 725 45.80 29.35 66.57
C LYS A 725 44.90 30.33 67.31
N THR A 726 43.58 30.30 67.10
CA THR A 726 42.66 31.34 67.61
C THR A 726 41.41 30.79 68.30
N ASN A 727 41.18 29.47 68.26
CA ASN A 727 39.98 28.80 68.75
C ASN A 727 38.66 29.35 68.18
N THR A 728 38.69 29.91 66.96
CA THR A 728 37.52 30.41 66.22
C THR A 728 37.57 29.91 64.78
N ASP A 729 36.43 29.73 64.10
CA ASP A 729 36.42 29.18 62.75
C ASP A 729 36.86 30.22 61.71
N THR A 730 36.68 31.52 62.00
CA THR A 730 37.07 32.62 61.09
C THR A 730 37.52 33.88 61.82
N PRO A 731 38.34 34.75 61.19
CA PRO A 731 38.68 36.07 61.73
C PRO A 731 37.45 36.94 62.04
N ARG A 732 36.38 36.82 61.26
CA ARG A 732 35.11 37.52 61.52
C ARG A 732 34.45 37.03 62.79
N GLU A 733 34.47 35.73 63.05
CA GLU A 733 33.96 35.15 64.30
C GLU A 733 34.80 35.57 65.51
N TRP A 734 36.14 35.60 65.38
CA TRP A 734 37.01 36.14 66.42
C TRP A 734 36.62 37.57 66.81
N SER A 735 36.44 38.45 65.83
CA SER A 735 36.07 39.85 66.10
C SER A 735 34.70 39.97 66.77
N LYS A 736 33.73 39.14 66.39
CA LYS A 736 32.41 39.06 67.06
C LYS A 736 32.55 38.62 68.52
N LYS A 737 33.36 37.59 68.79
CA LYS A 737 33.57 37.04 70.13
C LYS A 737 34.15 38.07 71.09
N TYR A 738 35.17 38.82 70.66
CA TYR A 738 35.86 39.80 71.51
C TYR A 738 35.35 41.24 71.34
N LYS A 739 34.35 41.46 70.47
CA LYS A 739 33.72 42.75 70.16
C LYS A 739 34.74 43.84 69.83
N MET A 740 35.70 43.49 68.98
CA MET A 740 36.71 44.41 68.47
C MET A 740 37.25 43.93 67.12
N PRO A 741 37.76 44.83 66.25
CA PRO A 741 38.43 44.40 65.04
C PRO A 741 39.72 43.65 65.35
N ILE A 742 39.86 42.47 64.76
CA ILE A 742 41.12 41.71 64.81
C ILE A 742 42.31 42.48 64.20
N LEU A 743 42.06 43.41 63.27
CA LEU A 743 43.10 44.27 62.70
C LEU A 743 43.77 45.18 63.73
N CYS A 744 43.12 45.50 64.85
CA CYS A 744 43.76 46.24 65.96
C CYS A 744 44.94 45.48 66.57
N MET A 745 44.96 44.15 66.42
CA MET A 745 46.00 43.29 67.01
C MET A 745 47.24 43.17 66.11
N VAL A 746 47.21 43.78 64.92
CA VAL A 746 48.25 43.70 63.89
C VAL A 746 49.03 45.00 63.84
N GLU A 747 50.35 44.93 63.62
CA GLU A 747 51.19 46.13 63.47
C GLU A 747 50.84 46.90 62.19
N ASP A 748 50.93 48.23 62.23
CA ASP A 748 50.50 49.12 61.12
C ASP A 748 51.09 48.75 59.76
N LYS A 749 52.37 48.33 59.73
CA LYS A 749 53.09 47.94 58.50
C LYS A 749 52.51 46.67 57.84
N GLU A 750 51.78 45.83 58.58
CA GLU A 750 51.27 44.53 58.11
C GLU A 750 49.77 44.52 57.80
N ILE A 751 49.04 45.62 58.08
CA ILE A 751 47.58 45.69 57.99
C ILE A 751 47.05 45.22 56.62
N GLN A 752 47.68 45.60 55.52
CA GLN A 752 47.21 45.23 54.17
C GLN A 752 47.36 43.73 53.89
N ILE A 753 48.47 43.12 54.33
CA ILE A 753 48.73 41.69 54.15
C ILE A 753 47.79 40.88 55.04
N ALA A 754 47.62 41.30 56.30
CA ALA A 754 46.68 40.68 57.24
C ALA A 754 45.24 40.72 56.72
N LYS A 755 44.79 41.86 56.18
CA LYS A 755 43.46 42.01 55.60
C LYS A 755 43.21 41.03 54.44
N ALA A 756 44.19 40.84 53.56
CA ALA A 756 44.09 39.87 52.47
C ALA A 756 44.04 38.42 52.98
N ALA A 757 44.90 38.06 53.93
CA ALA A 757 44.95 36.72 54.52
C ALA A 757 43.65 36.39 55.30
N PHE A 758 43.14 37.31 56.12
CA PHE A 758 41.88 37.16 56.82
C PHE A 758 40.70 37.05 55.85
N GLY A 759 40.73 37.82 54.76
CA GLY A 759 39.76 37.71 53.66
C GLY A 759 39.74 36.31 53.03
N ALA A 760 40.89 35.66 52.86
CA ALA A 760 40.96 34.30 52.35
C ALA A 760 40.31 33.28 53.29
N VAL A 761 40.53 33.39 54.61
CA VAL A 761 39.90 32.48 55.61
C VAL A 761 38.38 32.68 55.68
N ASN A 762 37.92 33.93 55.60
CA ASN A 762 36.50 34.27 55.66
C ASN A 762 35.70 33.76 54.43
N LYS A 763 36.35 33.50 53.29
CA LYS A 763 35.69 32.99 52.08
C LYS A 763 35.36 31.50 52.20
N ALA A 764 34.22 31.09 51.63
CA ALA A 764 33.87 29.68 51.51
C ALA A 764 34.86 28.93 50.59
N HIS A 765 35.18 29.53 49.43
CA HIS A 765 36.09 28.97 48.42
C HIS A 765 37.12 30.02 47.95
N PRO A 766 38.18 30.27 48.73
CA PRO A 766 39.30 31.10 48.27
C PRO A 766 40.08 30.40 47.13
N ASP A 767 40.69 31.18 46.24
CA ASP A 767 41.59 30.66 45.20
C ASP A 767 42.91 30.17 45.81
N GLU A 768 43.59 29.27 45.10
CA GLU A 768 44.81 28.62 45.60
C GLU A 768 45.94 29.60 45.92
N ALA A 769 46.15 30.62 45.09
CA ALA A 769 47.19 31.62 45.31
C ALA A 769 46.91 32.45 46.58
N SER A 770 45.65 32.80 46.84
CA SER A 770 45.23 33.44 48.09
C SER A 770 45.39 32.52 49.31
N ILE A 771 45.11 31.22 49.17
CA ILE A 771 45.30 30.23 50.25
C ILE A 771 46.79 30.13 50.60
N ASP A 772 47.65 29.92 49.62
CA ASP A 772 49.09 29.70 49.84
C ASP A 772 49.73 30.96 50.47
N LYS A 773 49.36 32.17 50.03
CA LYS A 773 49.79 33.43 50.64
C LYS A 773 49.32 33.58 52.09
N ALA A 774 48.08 33.20 52.39
CA ALA A 774 47.53 33.27 53.74
C ALA A 774 48.21 32.28 54.69
N ILE A 775 48.48 31.04 54.23
CA ILE A 775 49.24 30.04 55.01
C ILE A 775 50.65 30.54 55.29
N ALA A 776 51.33 31.10 54.28
CA ALA A 776 52.68 31.65 54.45
C ALA A 776 52.71 32.77 55.48
N TYR A 777 51.78 33.73 55.40
CA TYR A 777 51.65 34.82 56.38
C TYR A 777 51.37 34.29 57.79
N PHE A 778 50.42 33.35 57.94
CA PHE A 778 50.09 32.80 59.25
C PHE A 778 51.22 31.99 59.89
N SER A 779 52.16 31.48 59.09
CA SER A 779 53.30 30.73 59.59
C SER A 779 54.33 31.64 60.27
N THR A 780 54.46 32.90 59.82
CA THR A 780 55.45 33.87 60.34
C THR A 780 54.85 34.95 61.24
N ALA A 781 53.53 35.08 61.29
CA ALA A 781 52.84 36.13 62.04
C ALA A 781 53.03 36.00 63.58
N THR A 782 53.40 37.11 64.22
CA THR A 782 53.67 37.19 65.67
C THR A 782 52.44 37.55 66.50
N PHE A 783 51.41 38.16 65.89
CA PHE A 783 50.22 38.65 66.60
C PHE A 783 49.36 37.54 67.22
N PHE A 784 49.43 36.29 66.72
CA PHE A 784 48.62 35.18 67.26
C PHE A 784 48.79 34.99 68.77
N THR A 785 50.01 35.18 69.30
CA THR A 785 50.30 35.08 70.73
C THR A 785 49.58 36.14 71.58
N LYS A 786 49.25 37.29 70.97
CA LYS A 786 48.55 38.40 71.63
C LYS A 786 47.03 38.27 71.55
N LEU A 787 46.49 37.43 70.66
CA LEU A 787 45.05 37.36 70.42
C LEU A 787 44.28 36.80 71.62
N ASP A 788 44.87 35.88 72.38
CA ASP A 788 44.24 35.28 73.56
C ASP A 788 44.50 36.07 74.87
N ASP A 789 45.46 37.00 74.88
CA ASP A 789 45.75 37.87 76.03
C ASP A 789 44.77 39.05 76.13
N GLU A 790 43.98 39.08 77.20
CA GLU A 790 43.00 40.14 77.46
C GLU A 790 43.63 41.52 77.64
N ASN A 791 44.80 41.61 78.29
CA ASN A 791 45.48 42.89 78.48
C ASN A 791 46.00 43.44 77.15
N ALA A 792 46.55 42.56 76.31
CA ALA A 792 46.99 42.93 74.97
C ALA A 792 45.81 43.39 74.10
N ARG A 793 44.67 42.67 74.13
CA ARG A 793 43.44 43.06 73.43
C ARG A 793 42.90 44.40 73.91
N ASN A 794 42.81 44.59 75.22
CA ASN A 794 42.28 45.81 75.82
C ASN A 794 43.17 47.02 75.50
N LYS A 795 44.49 46.85 75.59
CA LYS A 795 45.45 47.87 75.17
C LYS A 795 45.31 48.21 73.68
N ALA A 796 45.27 47.21 72.80
CA ALA A 796 45.11 47.42 71.36
C ALA A 796 43.78 48.11 71.01
N PHE A 797 42.70 47.79 71.73
CA PHE A 797 41.41 48.43 71.59
C PHE A 797 41.44 49.89 72.05
N VAL A 798 42.12 50.19 73.16
CA VAL A 798 42.31 51.57 73.61
C VAL A 798 43.13 52.35 72.57
N ASP A 799 44.30 51.85 72.20
CA ASP A 799 45.24 52.54 71.30
C ASP A 799 44.63 52.77 69.90
N SER A 800 43.88 51.80 69.37
CA SER A 800 43.37 51.84 68.00
C SER A 800 41.96 52.42 67.86
N ILE A 801 41.08 52.18 68.84
CA ILE A 801 39.64 52.50 68.75
C ILE A 801 39.27 53.66 69.67
N ILE A 802 39.55 53.58 70.97
CA ILE A 802 39.14 54.61 71.96
C ILE A 802 39.98 55.89 71.85
N LYS A 803 41.30 55.74 71.67
CA LYS A 803 42.29 56.83 71.56
C LYS A 803 42.13 57.80 72.75
N ASN A 804 42.07 59.10 72.47
CA ASN A 804 42.04 60.18 73.47
C ASN A 804 40.77 60.21 74.35
N TYR A 805 39.75 59.38 74.05
CA TYR A 805 38.55 59.30 74.87
C TYR A 805 38.73 58.39 76.09
N ASP A 806 39.87 57.70 76.23
CA ASP A 806 40.20 56.78 77.33
C ASP A 806 40.11 57.44 78.71
N VAL A 807 40.38 58.74 78.78
CA VAL A 807 40.23 59.57 79.99
C VAL A 807 38.80 59.53 80.54
N MET A 808 37.79 59.44 79.66
CA MET A 808 36.37 59.39 80.04
C MET A 808 35.77 57.99 79.91
N LEU A 809 36.30 57.17 78.99
CA LEU A 809 35.80 55.85 78.64
C LEU A 809 36.69 54.75 79.23
N THR A 810 36.77 54.72 80.56
CA THR A 810 37.66 53.79 81.29
C THR A 810 37.11 52.36 81.39
N ASN A 811 35.78 52.18 81.29
CA ASN A 811 35.14 50.85 81.27
C ASN A 811 35.04 50.31 79.85
N LEU A 812 36.01 49.48 79.45
CA LEU A 812 36.13 48.97 78.09
C LEU A 812 34.97 48.05 77.68
N ASP A 813 34.42 47.27 78.61
CA ASP A 813 33.30 46.38 78.31
C ASP A 813 32.01 47.15 78.02
N GLU A 814 31.79 48.24 78.77
CA GLU A 814 30.69 49.17 78.51
C GLU A 814 30.81 49.80 77.12
N VAL A 815 32.03 50.20 76.73
CA VAL A 815 32.31 50.78 75.41
C VAL A 815 32.07 49.75 74.31
N LYS A 816 32.59 48.53 74.45
CA LYS A 816 32.38 47.45 73.48
C LYS A 816 30.89 47.12 73.30
N GLN A 817 30.14 47.02 74.39
CA GLN A 817 28.68 46.79 74.33
C GLN A 817 27.92 47.97 73.70
N TYR A 818 28.34 49.19 74.00
CA TYR A 818 27.74 50.38 73.40
C TYR A 818 27.95 50.42 71.89
N LEU A 819 29.18 50.15 71.41
CA LEU A 819 29.45 50.10 69.97
C LEU A 819 28.68 48.94 69.30
N ASP A 820 28.71 47.75 69.89
CA ASP A 820 28.01 46.56 69.38
C ASP A 820 26.49 46.74 69.27
N SER A 821 25.87 47.49 70.19
CA SER A 821 24.43 47.74 70.16
C SER A 821 24.01 48.94 69.29
N ARG A 822 24.95 49.81 68.89
CA ARG A 822 24.64 51.08 68.19
C ARG A 822 25.18 51.16 66.78
N ILE A 823 26.11 50.28 66.40
CA ILE A 823 26.71 50.21 65.08
C ILE A 823 26.20 48.95 64.38
N THR A 824 25.72 49.10 63.15
CA THR A 824 25.18 47.99 62.36
C THR A 824 26.27 47.12 61.72
N ALA A 825 27.45 47.70 61.47
CA ALA A 825 28.60 46.99 60.95
C ALA A 825 29.14 45.97 61.99
N ASP A 826 29.60 44.82 61.49
CA ASP A 826 30.23 43.77 62.29
C ASP A 826 31.47 44.30 63.02
N ALA A 827 31.75 43.81 64.22
CA ALA A 827 32.96 44.15 64.97
C ALA A 827 34.25 43.95 64.17
N TYR A 828 34.27 43.01 63.21
CA TYR A 828 35.38 42.83 62.28
C TYR A 828 35.66 44.07 61.41
N ASP A 829 34.62 44.82 61.06
CA ASP A 829 34.65 45.94 60.12
C ASP A 829 34.76 47.32 60.82
N TRP A 830 34.87 47.39 62.15
CA TRP A 830 34.97 48.68 62.88
C TRP A 830 36.30 49.42 62.68
N PHE A 831 37.36 48.73 62.25
CA PHE A 831 38.69 49.34 62.13
C PHE A 831 38.69 50.44 61.07
N GLY A 832 38.87 51.70 61.50
CA GLY A 832 38.83 52.87 60.61
C GLY A 832 37.43 53.28 60.13
N LEU A 833 36.36 52.74 60.73
CA LEU A 833 34.98 53.10 60.38
C LEU A 833 34.59 54.44 61.06
N PRO A 834 34.24 55.51 60.31
CA PRO A 834 33.95 56.83 60.89
C PRO A 834 32.77 56.84 61.88
N GLU A 835 31.83 55.90 61.72
CA GLU A 835 30.68 55.77 62.62
C GLU A 835 31.10 55.40 64.04
N VAL A 836 32.17 54.62 64.21
CA VAL A 836 32.72 54.21 65.51
C VAL A 836 33.19 55.43 66.29
N GLU A 837 33.97 56.30 65.64
CA GLU A 837 34.49 57.54 66.24
C GLU A 837 33.34 58.48 66.65
N LYS A 838 32.32 58.63 65.80
CA LYS A 838 31.12 59.41 66.13
C LYS A 838 30.41 58.89 67.37
N LYS A 839 30.29 57.57 67.53
CA LYS A 839 29.63 56.94 68.68
C LYS A 839 30.47 57.02 69.95
N LEU A 840 31.78 56.82 69.87
CA LEU A 840 32.69 57.02 71.00
C LEU A 840 32.61 58.46 71.53
N ARG A 841 32.61 59.46 70.63
CA ARG A 841 32.44 60.86 70.99
C ARG A 841 31.12 61.11 71.75
N GLN A 842 30.01 60.57 71.26
CA GLN A 842 28.70 60.69 71.92
C GLN A 842 28.70 60.07 73.32
N MET A 843 29.33 58.91 73.48
CA MET A 843 29.43 58.23 74.77
C MET A 843 30.33 59.00 75.75
N ALA A 844 31.48 59.50 75.27
CA ALA A 844 32.40 60.30 76.06
C ALA A 844 31.76 61.62 76.54
N GLU A 845 31.00 62.29 75.66
CA GLU A 845 30.23 63.49 75.99
C GLU A 845 29.15 63.22 77.04
N ALA A 846 28.42 62.11 76.90
CA ALA A 846 27.42 61.70 77.91
C ALA A 846 28.05 61.42 79.28
N LYS A 847 29.20 60.72 79.33
CA LYS A 847 29.95 60.45 80.57
C LYS A 847 30.54 61.71 81.18
N TYR A 848 31.01 62.64 80.36
CA TYR A 848 31.48 63.94 80.81
C TYR A 848 30.34 64.71 81.52
N ASN A 849 29.14 64.72 80.95
CA ASN A 849 27.98 65.39 81.53
C ASN A 849 27.41 64.71 82.80
N GLN A 850 27.65 63.41 83.01
CA GLN A 850 27.14 62.65 84.17
C GLN A 850 28.06 62.67 85.41
N GLY A 851 29.10 63.50 85.43
CA GLY A 851 30.03 63.64 86.56
C GLY A 851 31.49 63.82 86.17
N GLY A 852 31.82 63.79 84.87
CA GLY A 852 33.14 64.18 84.37
C GLY A 852 33.39 65.69 84.50
N CYS A 853 32.35 66.52 84.37
CA CYS A 853 32.38 67.94 84.66
C CYS A 853 32.76 68.19 86.12
N ASP A 854 32.14 67.47 87.07
CA ASP A 854 32.45 67.61 88.50
C ASP A 854 33.89 67.21 88.81
N LYS A 855 34.43 66.17 88.16
CA LYS A 855 35.87 65.81 88.28
C LYS A 855 36.78 66.87 87.68
N ALA A 856 36.39 67.49 86.57
CA ALA A 856 37.14 68.60 85.98
C ALA A 856 37.11 69.82 86.92
N LEU A 857 35.96 70.14 87.51
CA LEU A 857 35.79 71.19 88.51
C LEU A 857 36.57 70.91 89.79
N GLU A 858 36.50 69.71 90.36
CA GLU A 858 37.29 69.30 91.53
C GLU A 858 38.80 69.42 91.26
N LYS A 859 39.23 69.06 90.04
CA LYS A 859 40.63 69.22 89.64
C LYS A 859 41.02 70.69 89.50
N ILE A 860 40.10 71.58 89.11
CA ILE A 860 40.30 73.03 89.10
C ILE A 860 40.29 73.61 90.53
N ASP A 861 39.39 73.17 91.40
CA ASP A 861 39.26 73.64 92.79
C ASP A 861 40.50 73.26 93.63
N ASN A 862 41.11 72.11 93.34
CA ASN A 862 42.36 71.68 93.97
C ASN A 862 43.62 72.34 93.38
N MET A 863 43.50 73.13 92.30
CA MET A 863 44.63 73.88 91.76
C MET A 863 44.87 75.14 92.60
N ILE A 864 46.15 75.45 92.81
CA ILE A 864 46.57 76.68 93.48
C ILE A 864 46.16 77.89 92.61
N LEU A 865 45.76 78.98 93.27
CA LEU A 865 45.14 80.17 92.63
C LEU A 865 45.96 80.78 91.48
N GLU A 866 47.30 80.71 91.56
CA GLU A 866 48.16 81.15 90.45
C GLU A 866 48.05 80.25 89.21
N ASP A 867 47.95 78.93 89.39
CA ASP A 867 47.84 77.96 88.31
C ASP A 867 46.45 78.00 87.65
N VAL A 868 45.38 78.24 88.42
CA VAL A 868 44.03 78.46 87.86
C VAL A 868 44.01 79.72 87.01
N LYS A 869 44.58 80.84 87.49
CA LYS A 869 44.68 82.07 86.70
C LYS A 869 45.55 81.90 85.45
N ARG A 870 46.64 81.13 85.52
CA ARG A 870 47.48 80.84 84.34
C ARG A 870 46.72 79.97 83.35
N TYR A 871 46.10 78.89 83.81
CA TYR A 871 45.32 77.98 82.98
C TYR A 871 44.15 78.70 82.30
N LEU A 872 43.40 79.55 83.01
CA LEU A 872 42.33 80.35 82.41
C LEU A 872 42.87 81.34 81.36
N LYS A 873 44.01 81.99 81.63
CA LYS A 873 44.66 82.91 80.66
C LYS A 873 45.17 82.20 79.41
N ASP A 874 45.65 80.96 79.54
CA ASP A 874 46.10 80.18 78.40
C ASP A 874 44.92 79.57 77.64
N LEU A 875 43.87 79.13 78.34
CA LEU A 875 42.63 78.63 77.74
C LEU A 875 41.90 79.70 76.90
N ILE A 876 41.85 80.97 77.35
CA ILE A 876 41.25 82.05 76.53
C ILE A 876 42.11 82.50 75.36
N LYS A 877 43.43 82.26 75.38
CA LYS A 877 44.30 82.54 74.22
C LYS A 877 44.06 81.53 73.12
N ASP A 878 43.78 80.28 73.49
CA ASP A 878 43.66 79.16 72.55
C ASP A 878 42.20 78.85 72.17
N ASP A 879 41.20 79.24 72.99
CA ASP A 879 39.77 79.09 72.72
C ASP A 879 39.02 80.43 72.86
N MET A 880 38.79 81.07 71.70
CA MET A 880 38.05 82.32 71.57
C MET A 880 36.63 82.24 72.16
N ILE A 881 35.96 81.09 72.10
CA ILE A 881 34.57 80.94 72.57
C ILE A 881 34.52 81.06 74.10
N VAL A 882 35.48 80.43 74.79
CA VAL A 882 35.63 80.54 76.25
C VAL A 882 35.97 81.97 76.67
N GLY A 883 36.85 82.65 75.92
CA GLY A 883 37.18 84.07 76.14
C GLY A 883 35.98 85.00 75.99
N MET A 884 35.15 84.80 74.96
CA MET A 884 33.91 85.58 74.76
C MET A 884 32.87 85.37 75.87
N ALA A 885 32.76 84.15 76.42
CA ALA A 885 31.83 83.85 77.50
C ALA A 885 32.18 84.62 78.79
N ILE A 886 33.48 84.76 79.11
CA ILE A 886 33.94 85.49 80.30
C ILE A 886 33.71 87.01 80.17
N ILE A 887 33.77 87.58 78.96
CA ILE A 887 33.50 89.00 78.71
C ILE A 887 32.00 89.34 78.85
N LYS A 888 31.09 88.37 78.68
CA LYS A 888 29.63 88.61 78.65
C LYS A 888 28.95 88.62 80.03
N ASP A 889 29.49 87.90 81.02
CA ASP A 889 28.88 87.74 82.36
C ASP A 889 29.68 88.45 83.48
N ASN A 890 30.41 89.51 83.14
CA ASN A 890 31.01 90.47 84.09
C ASN A 890 30.89 91.91 83.59
#